data_AF-A0A538QT81-F1
#
_entry.id   AF-A0A538QT81-F1
#
_cell.length_a   1.000
_cell.length_b   1.000
_cell.length_c   1.000
_cell.angle_alpha   90.00
_cell.angle_beta   90.00
_cell.angle_gamma   90.00
#
_symmetry.space_group_name_H-M   'P 1'
#
loop_
_entity.id
_entity.type
_entity.pdbx_description
1 polymer ?
#
loop_
_entity_poly.entity_id
_entity_poly.type
_entity_poly.pdbx_seq_one_letter_code
_entity_poly.pdbx_strand_id
1 'polypeptide(L)'
;MALPMCKASSAISLGRTRPSNNGAAAMQNGGTHGHALLVGCPGANLRGVPHAVEGMAAMLRSRRFAVDVRLGDRATRAGILAGYDDLIANARPDRPAVFYYVGHGFLGFAPTEARPYQGICPTDLDPNNPDSERDFRGITSWELSIKLAQLARQTRNITVILDCCYASQMSRSTAANNAVPCALPHPIRVGLDAHLRVLREIYKGDFDAVSPLGSPDVVRVVACGQGETAFECRNEDGKRCSVFTDALLRVLDELGPVQVSWAAIEGAIRARVFERCPSQTPAIDGPARRRLFSLDDDDGVGKPIVFAVGDGFELRAGRLMGVTRGNVYAVMPSGSQAYSADRAIAEVEVSEPSATVSQAMLRCWSNGHKELTQTAIAIPIRKAVVRRPVRVDGPDPLRTHVETALAATDALRSFEPEDKGALATLRVSEGSLTIEDNLGPLFPATGFPAGLQDAVANLTNLAAAQRLRELEGEHGVSANDVDIEWGTVEQGEPRPMPERGASLGLRDRIYVKVKRRSRELYVHIFNIGIRGRITLLTQRISTMGVLLSDKTPEFVLGANSMGTLMGCGLSWPAELPRSFPRFDEIVVIVSSMPANLQYLETREHGVTRGSESQARDMQTIDGFFMKRLTYLLHPREAALADPPFEIDDDPLRQATLAPETWLVPGLDKASQDRAGAAIAIRLSKLLVDRSCSLGPALRIDALICTRSTDSRRCYVPWTRRYRRGEECEDLLGDAVTMFDGPVRDFVSICLWVSRDTDREDLATLLSRRVTDAEFRDATGALTCAHISAAAAAGGSAVLCHIADELLDDGSGSRIRLFRTAFGADHRFGAGRHPAVGVHSARGVSFSMNVVTAGLANQ
;
A
#
# COMPACT_ATOMS: atom_id res chain seq x y z
N MET A 1 7.77 -79.32 -8.32
CA MET A 1 8.36 -80.24 -9.30
C MET A 1 9.70 -79.64 -9.74
N ALA A 2 10.81 -80.39 -9.65
CA ALA A 2 12.17 -80.05 -10.10
C ALA A 2 12.81 -78.68 -9.71
N LEU A 3 13.79 -78.74 -8.79
CA LEU A 3 15.02 -77.90 -8.73
C LEU A 3 16.08 -78.46 -9.74
N PRO A 4 17.37 -78.03 -9.84
CA PRO A 4 18.19 -77.01 -9.12
C PRO A 4 18.85 -76.00 -10.13
N MET A 5 20.03 -75.35 -10.02
CA MET A 5 21.15 -75.21 -9.05
C MET A 5 21.84 -73.84 -9.35
N CYS A 6 22.11 -72.93 -8.41
CA CYS A 6 23.21 -72.87 -7.43
C CYS A 6 24.66 -73.00 -7.97
N LYS A 7 25.43 -71.90 -7.92
CA LYS A 7 26.81 -71.82 -7.38
C LYS A 7 27.30 -70.37 -7.24
N ALA A 8 28.32 -70.15 -6.41
CA ALA A 8 28.93 -68.86 -6.12
C ALA A 8 30.46 -68.91 -6.30
N SER A 9 31.12 -67.73 -6.39
CA SER A 9 32.42 -67.48 -5.74
C SER A 9 32.87 -66.02 -5.85
N SER A 10 33.77 -65.62 -4.96
CA SER A 10 34.25 -64.24 -4.74
C SER A 10 35.63 -63.94 -5.34
N ALA A 11 35.85 -62.70 -5.78
CA ALA A 11 37.17 -62.06 -5.84
C ALA A 11 37.05 -60.52 -5.73
N ILE A 12 38.12 -59.84 -5.34
CA ILE A 12 38.16 -58.39 -5.03
C ILE A 12 39.25 -57.73 -5.88
N SER A 13 39.00 -56.55 -6.48
CA SER A 13 39.88 -55.35 -6.40
C SER A 13 39.42 -54.18 -7.29
N LEU A 14 39.84 -52.98 -6.89
CA LEU A 14 39.59 -51.64 -7.44
C LEU A 14 39.95 -51.45 -8.93
N GLY A 15 39.13 -50.67 -9.65
CA GLY A 15 39.44 -50.18 -11.00
C GLY A 15 38.66 -48.90 -11.36
N ARG A 16 39.35 -47.76 -11.47
CA ARG A 16 38.77 -46.42 -11.73
C ARG A 16 37.96 -46.37 -13.03
N THR A 17 36.72 -45.89 -12.98
CA THR A 17 35.90 -45.61 -14.17
C THR A 17 36.25 -44.27 -14.82
N ARG A 18 36.28 -44.25 -16.16
CA ARG A 18 36.18 -43.06 -17.02
C ARG A 18 35.10 -43.31 -18.09
N PRO A 19 34.55 -42.26 -18.73
CA PRO A 19 33.14 -42.28 -19.16
C PRO A 19 32.89 -42.99 -20.49
N SER A 20 31.70 -43.57 -20.62
CA SER A 20 31.11 -44.02 -21.89
C SER A 20 30.09 -43.01 -22.42
N ASN A 21 30.00 -42.91 -23.75
CA ASN A 21 29.08 -42.02 -24.45
C ASN A 21 27.61 -42.34 -24.15
N ASN A 22 26.79 -41.29 -24.04
CA ASN A 22 25.35 -41.36 -24.38
C ASN A 22 24.82 -40.01 -24.91
N GLY A 23 25.67 -39.26 -25.64
CA GLY A 23 25.32 -37.98 -26.26
C GLY A 23 24.71 -38.13 -27.66
N ALA A 24 23.52 -38.74 -27.79
CA ALA A 24 22.80 -38.81 -29.08
C ALA A 24 21.26 -39.02 -28.98
N ALA A 25 20.64 -38.89 -27.80
CA ALA A 25 19.23 -39.30 -27.59
C ALA A 25 18.39 -38.38 -26.68
N ALA A 26 18.70 -37.08 -26.63
CA ALA A 26 18.04 -36.12 -25.73
C ALA A 26 17.77 -34.72 -26.35
N MET A 27 17.60 -34.63 -27.67
CA MET A 27 17.28 -33.37 -28.37
C MET A 27 15.92 -33.41 -29.09
N GLN A 28 14.84 -33.64 -28.34
CA GLN A 28 13.49 -33.22 -28.74
C GLN A 28 12.53 -33.19 -27.54
N ASN A 29 12.53 -32.07 -26.81
CA ASN A 29 11.45 -31.64 -25.91
C ASN A 29 11.57 -30.13 -25.64
N GLY A 30 11.63 -29.35 -26.73
CA GLY A 30 11.83 -27.90 -26.71
C GLY A 30 10.57 -27.11 -26.38
N GLY A 31 10.05 -27.26 -25.15
CA GLY A 31 8.90 -26.48 -24.68
C GLY A 31 9.18 -24.97 -24.65
N THR A 32 8.15 -24.17 -24.91
CA THR A 32 8.24 -22.70 -24.83
C THR A 32 8.53 -22.24 -23.40
N HIS A 33 9.35 -21.20 -23.26
CA HIS A 33 9.69 -20.65 -21.94
C HIS A 33 8.75 -19.52 -21.49
N GLY A 34 7.95 -18.96 -22.39
CA GLY A 34 6.90 -17.99 -22.12
C GLY A 34 6.07 -17.70 -23.37
N HIS A 35 5.06 -16.85 -23.24
CA HIS A 35 4.23 -16.37 -24.35
C HIS A 35 4.30 -14.85 -24.44
N ALA A 36 4.33 -14.30 -25.65
CA ALA A 36 4.42 -12.86 -25.88
C ALA A 36 3.53 -12.40 -27.03
N LEU A 37 2.79 -11.32 -26.80
CA LEU A 37 2.01 -10.57 -27.79
C LEU A 37 2.73 -9.25 -28.08
N LEU A 38 3.18 -9.07 -29.33
CA LEU A 38 3.87 -7.86 -29.80
C LEU A 38 2.97 -7.13 -30.79
N VAL A 39 2.68 -5.86 -30.53
CA VAL A 39 1.81 -5.00 -31.35
C VAL A 39 2.59 -3.78 -31.83
N GLY A 40 2.53 -3.49 -33.13
CA GLY A 40 3.11 -2.28 -33.71
C GLY A 40 2.10 -1.48 -34.54
N CYS A 41 1.87 -0.22 -34.14
CA CYS A 41 0.93 0.69 -34.78
C CYS A 41 1.64 1.98 -35.25
N PRO A 42 2.13 2.05 -36.51
CA PRO A 42 2.93 3.18 -36.99
C PRO A 42 2.15 4.49 -37.20
N GLY A 43 0.82 4.43 -37.26
CA GLY A 43 0.00 5.57 -37.66
C GLY A 43 0.43 6.12 -39.03
N ALA A 44 0.45 7.45 -39.17
CA ALA A 44 0.81 8.13 -40.42
C ALA A 44 2.27 8.59 -40.50
N ASN A 45 3.01 8.64 -39.38
CA ASN A 45 4.32 9.32 -39.32
C ASN A 45 5.45 8.56 -38.61
N LEU A 46 5.18 7.51 -37.83
CA LEU A 46 6.23 6.66 -37.24
C LEU A 46 6.72 5.66 -38.30
N ARG A 47 8.05 5.51 -38.44
CA ARG A 47 8.70 4.63 -39.44
C ARG A 47 9.59 3.56 -38.81
N GLY A 48 9.92 3.69 -37.53
CA GLY A 48 10.75 2.74 -36.76
C GLY A 48 9.94 1.62 -36.09
N VAL A 49 8.60 1.70 -36.10
CA VAL A 49 7.72 0.70 -35.46
C VAL A 49 7.97 -0.75 -35.91
N PRO A 50 8.10 -1.08 -37.22
CA PRO A 50 8.41 -2.44 -37.64
C PRO A 50 9.75 -2.93 -37.10
N HIS A 51 10.78 -2.08 -37.16
CA HIS A 51 12.13 -2.40 -36.68
C HIS A 51 12.17 -2.63 -35.16
N ALA A 52 11.42 -1.84 -34.39
CA ALA A 52 11.28 -2.00 -32.94
C ALA A 52 10.59 -3.34 -32.57
N VAL A 53 9.52 -3.69 -33.29
CA VAL A 53 8.81 -4.98 -33.15
C VAL A 53 9.71 -6.17 -33.55
N GLU A 54 10.48 -6.06 -34.64
CA GLU A 54 11.44 -7.07 -35.06
C GLU A 54 12.53 -7.33 -34.01
N GLY A 55 13.12 -6.25 -33.46
CA GLY A 55 14.13 -6.35 -32.42
C GLY A 55 13.60 -6.98 -31.14
N MET A 56 12.41 -6.56 -30.68
CA MET A 56 11.73 -7.13 -29.52
C MET A 56 11.38 -8.62 -29.76
N ALA A 57 10.92 -8.97 -30.96
CA ALA A 57 10.62 -10.35 -31.32
C ALA A 57 11.88 -11.24 -31.35
N ALA A 58 13.01 -10.74 -31.83
CA ALA A 58 14.29 -11.45 -31.80
C ALA A 58 14.79 -11.66 -30.36
N MET A 59 14.74 -10.61 -29.53
CA MET A 59 15.16 -10.61 -28.12
C MET A 59 14.36 -11.62 -27.26
N LEU A 60 13.06 -11.76 -27.52
CA LEU A 60 12.20 -12.74 -26.84
C LEU A 60 12.33 -14.15 -27.43
N ARG A 61 12.53 -14.30 -28.75
CA ARG A 61 12.75 -15.62 -29.38
C ARG A 61 14.08 -16.25 -28.97
N SER A 62 15.16 -15.48 -28.79
CA SER A 62 16.42 -16.00 -28.24
C SER A 62 16.25 -16.50 -26.80
N ARG A 63 15.34 -15.87 -26.03
CA ARG A 63 14.88 -16.29 -24.69
C ARG A 63 13.75 -17.34 -24.74
N ARG A 64 13.51 -17.97 -25.90
CA ARG A 64 12.57 -19.09 -26.14
C ARG A 64 11.09 -18.81 -25.84
N PHE A 65 10.66 -17.56 -25.97
CA PHE A 65 9.23 -17.23 -25.98
C PHE A 65 8.58 -17.71 -27.29
N ALA A 66 7.32 -18.16 -27.20
CA ALA A 66 6.43 -18.12 -28.35
C ALA A 66 5.94 -16.68 -28.53
N VAL A 67 6.25 -16.09 -29.69
CA VAL A 67 6.05 -14.65 -29.98
C VAL A 67 5.10 -14.49 -31.15
N ASP A 68 3.88 -14.05 -30.85
CA ASP A 68 2.90 -13.62 -31.85
C ASP A 68 3.04 -12.12 -32.13
N VAL A 69 2.98 -11.75 -33.42
CA VAL A 69 3.26 -10.40 -33.91
C VAL A 69 2.06 -9.85 -34.67
N ARG A 70 1.45 -8.80 -34.13
CA ARG A 70 0.33 -8.06 -34.72
C ARG A 70 0.88 -6.76 -35.34
N LEU A 71 0.87 -6.70 -36.68
CA LEU A 71 1.24 -5.54 -37.50
C LEU A 71 0.19 -5.37 -38.60
N GLY A 72 0.02 -4.15 -39.11
CA GLY A 72 -0.92 -3.84 -40.19
C GLY A 72 -2.35 -4.29 -39.85
N ASP A 73 -2.97 -5.07 -40.72
CA ASP A 73 -4.35 -5.56 -40.57
C ASP A 73 -4.54 -6.48 -39.33
N ARG A 74 -3.46 -7.11 -38.83
CA ARG A 74 -3.50 -7.87 -37.57
C ARG A 74 -3.47 -6.98 -36.32
N ALA A 75 -3.12 -5.70 -36.44
CA ALA A 75 -3.02 -4.72 -35.35
C ALA A 75 -4.27 -3.81 -35.21
N THR A 76 -5.39 -4.25 -35.76
CA THR A 76 -6.73 -3.65 -35.57
C THR A 76 -7.22 -3.86 -34.13
N ARG A 77 -8.25 -3.11 -33.68
CA ARG A 77 -8.84 -3.25 -32.34
C ARG A 77 -9.22 -4.71 -32.05
N ALA A 78 -9.91 -5.34 -33.00
CA ALA A 78 -10.28 -6.75 -32.90
C ALA A 78 -9.04 -7.67 -32.91
N GLY A 79 -8.06 -7.40 -33.79
CA GLY A 79 -6.81 -8.18 -33.88
C GLY A 79 -5.95 -8.13 -32.61
N ILE A 80 -5.91 -7.00 -31.91
CA ILE A 80 -5.19 -6.82 -30.64
C ILE A 80 -5.93 -7.50 -29.48
N LEU A 81 -7.26 -7.29 -29.36
CA LEU A 81 -8.03 -7.92 -28.28
C LEU A 81 -8.06 -9.44 -28.41
N ALA A 82 -8.22 -9.97 -29.63
CA ALA A 82 -8.09 -11.40 -29.89
C ALA A 82 -6.68 -11.93 -29.54
N GLY A 83 -5.62 -11.17 -29.86
CA GLY A 83 -4.26 -11.52 -29.45
C GLY A 83 -4.06 -11.54 -27.92
N TYR A 84 -4.78 -10.69 -27.19
CA TYR A 84 -4.82 -10.71 -25.73
C TYR A 84 -5.54 -11.96 -25.21
N ASP A 85 -6.65 -12.36 -25.82
CA ASP A 85 -7.37 -13.57 -25.47
C ASP A 85 -6.56 -14.85 -25.82
N ASP A 86 -5.84 -14.85 -26.94
CA ASP A 86 -4.84 -15.86 -27.29
C ASP A 86 -3.73 -15.94 -26.22
N LEU A 87 -3.22 -14.80 -25.73
CA LEU A 87 -2.19 -14.74 -24.69
C LEU A 87 -2.72 -15.25 -23.33
N ILE A 88 -3.95 -14.91 -22.97
CA ILE A 88 -4.62 -15.38 -21.74
C ILE A 88 -4.84 -16.90 -21.80
N ALA A 89 -5.32 -17.42 -22.93
CA ALA A 89 -5.58 -18.86 -23.12
C ALA A 89 -4.31 -19.73 -23.10
N ASN A 90 -3.14 -19.16 -23.47
CA ASN A 90 -1.85 -19.85 -23.48
C ASN A 90 -0.99 -19.58 -22.23
N ALA A 91 -1.41 -18.69 -21.32
CA ALA A 91 -0.70 -18.39 -20.08
C ALA A 91 -0.61 -19.61 -19.15
N ARG A 92 0.46 -19.67 -18.34
CA ARG A 92 0.67 -20.75 -17.35
C ARG A 92 1.23 -20.18 -16.05
N PRO A 93 0.87 -20.70 -14.86
CA PRO A 93 1.27 -20.13 -13.57
C PRO A 93 2.79 -20.04 -13.34
N ASP A 94 3.58 -20.89 -14.00
CA ASP A 94 5.04 -20.97 -13.92
C ASP A 94 5.77 -20.18 -15.03
N ARG A 95 5.05 -19.56 -15.98
CA ARG A 95 5.66 -18.95 -17.18
C ARG A 95 5.37 -17.46 -17.33
N PRO A 96 6.36 -16.68 -17.81
CA PRO A 96 6.15 -15.28 -18.19
C PRO A 96 5.17 -15.13 -19.35
N ALA A 97 4.25 -14.18 -19.19
CA ALA A 97 3.43 -13.60 -20.24
C ALA A 97 3.87 -12.16 -20.50
N VAL A 98 4.12 -11.81 -21.76
CA VAL A 98 4.61 -10.48 -22.15
C VAL A 98 3.62 -9.80 -23.10
N PHE A 99 3.30 -8.54 -22.83
CA PHE A 99 2.66 -7.65 -23.79
C PHE A 99 3.62 -6.52 -24.15
N TYR A 100 3.86 -6.32 -25.44
CA TYR A 100 4.64 -5.20 -25.98
C TYR A 100 3.79 -4.40 -26.96
N TYR A 101 3.73 -3.08 -26.79
CA TYR A 101 3.11 -2.15 -27.73
C TYR A 101 4.09 -1.03 -28.09
N VAL A 102 4.20 -0.71 -29.38
CA VAL A 102 4.91 0.47 -29.87
C VAL A 102 4.07 1.19 -30.93
N GLY A 103 3.88 2.50 -30.77
CA GLY A 103 3.00 3.29 -31.62
C GLY A 103 2.47 4.54 -30.92
N HIS A 104 1.38 5.11 -31.44
CA HIS A 104 0.73 6.25 -30.78
C HIS A 104 -0.07 5.83 -29.54
N GLY A 105 0.06 6.57 -28.45
CA GLY A 105 -0.96 6.65 -27.41
C GLY A 105 -1.95 7.79 -27.68
N PHE A 106 -3.10 7.74 -27.01
CA PHE A 106 -4.10 8.81 -27.02
C PHE A 106 -4.48 9.27 -25.61
N LEU A 107 -4.99 10.50 -25.53
CA LEU A 107 -5.72 11.06 -24.40
C LEU A 107 -7.15 11.35 -24.87
N GLY A 108 -8.14 10.89 -24.13
CA GLY A 108 -9.56 11.00 -24.47
C GLY A 108 -10.35 11.76 -23.41
N PHE A 109 -11.25 12.64 -23.81
CA PHE A 109 -12.19 13.32 -22.93
C PHE A 109 -13.61 12.83 -23.20
N ALA A 110 -14.30 12.48 -22.11
CA ALA A 110 -15.66 11.98 -22.09
C ALA A 110 -16.52 12.95 -21.26
N PRO A 111 -17.43 13.73 -21.87
CA PRO A 111 -18.28 14.69 -21.16
C PRO A 111 -19.04 14.15 -19.94
N THR A 112 -19.32 12.85 -19.86
CA THR A 112 -19.99 12.24 -18.69
C THR A 112 -19.03 11.79 -17.58
N GLU A 113 -17.72 11.99 -17.73
CA GLU A 113 -16.69 11.41 -16.86
C GLU A 113 -15.80 12.48 -16.21
N ALA A 114 -15.48 12.32 -14.93
CA ALA A 114 -14.73 13.32 -14.16
C ALA A 114 -13.22 13.40 -14.49
N ARG A 115 -12.70 12.48 -15.31
CA ARG A 115 -11.26 12.31 -15.61
C ARG A 115 -11.03 11.98 -17.09
N PRO A 116 -9.93 12.44 -17.71
CA PRO A 116 -9.57 12.01 -19.05
C PRO A 116 -9.08 10.55 -19.04
N TYR A 117 -9.45 9.81 -20.08
CA TYR A 117 -8.99 8.45 -20.31
C TYR A 117 -7.69 8.45 -21.12
N GLN A 118 -6.87 7.42 -20.92
CA GLN A 118 -5.68 7.16 -21.71
C GLN A 118 -5.87 5.88 -22.52
N GLY A 119 -5.03 5.63 -23.53
CA GLY A 119 -5.06 4.38 -24.28
C GLY A 119 -4.06 4.30 -25.43
N ILE A 120 -4.13 3.19 -26.16
CA ILE A 120 -3.30 2.88 -27.33
C ILE A 120 -4.13 2.99 -28.62
N CYS A 121 -3.47 3.26 -29.75
CA CYS A 121 -4.11 3.42 -31.06
C CYS A 121 -3.92 2.19 -31.94
N PRO A 122 -4.95 1.36 -32.16
CA PRO A 122 -4.94 0.33 -33.21
C PRO A 122 -4.82 0.91 -34.62
N THR A 123 -4.53 0.06 -35.60
CA THR A 123 -4.41 0.46 -37.02
C THR A 123 -5.73 0.86 -37.68
N ASP A 124 -6.88 0.48 -37.11
CA ASP A 124 -8.24 0.91 -37.52
C ASP A 124 -8.76 2.15 -36.76
N LEU A 125 -7.94 2.81 -35.92
CA LEU A 125 -8.30 4.09 -35.31
C LEU A 125 -7.92 5.27 -36.23
N ASP A 126 -8.90 5.79 -36.98
CA ASP A 126 -8.80 7.13 -37.56
C ASP A 126 -9.43 8.18 -36.62
N PRO A 127 -8.63 9.05 -35.97
CA PRO A 127 -9.14 10.10 -35.08
C PRO A 127 -9.80 11.28 -35.81
N ASN A 128 -9.83 11.27 -37.16
CA ASN A 128 -10.45 12.31 -37.99
C ASN A 128 -11.74 11.83 -38.67
N ASN A 129 -12.06 10.53 -38.61
CA ASN A 129 -13.26 9.98 -39.22
C ASN A 129 -14.52 10.45 -38.46
N PRO A 130 -15.50 11.11 -39.12
CA PRO A 130 -16.75 11.52 -38.45
C PRO A 130 -17.58 10.34 -37.91
N ASP A 131 -17.47 9.13 -38.48
CA ASP A 131 -18.19 7.96 -37.93
C ASP A 131 -17.61 7.46 -36.58
N SER A 132 -16.47 8.00 -36.15
CA SER A 132 -15.87 7.68 -34.84
C SER A 132 -16.74 8.07 -33.63
N GLU A 133 -17.80 8.89 -33.80
CA GLU A 133 -18.79 9.10 -32.73
C GLU A 133 -19.56 7.81 -32.38
N ARG A 134 -19.66 6.89 -33.34
CA ARG A 134 -20.43 5.64 -33.21
C ARG A 134 -19.52 4.41 -33.15
N ASP A 135 -18.31 4.50 -33.72
CA ASP A 135 -17.38 3.38 -33.84
C ASP A 135 -15.97 3.76 -33.33
N PHE A 136 -15.85 4.01 -32.03
CA PHE A 136 -14.56 4.31 -31.40
C PHE A 136 -13.66 3.07 -31.37
N ARG A 137 -12.57 3.09 -32.15
CA ARG A 137 -11.61 1.98 -32.30
C ARG A 137 -10.40 1.99 -31.36
N GLY A 138 -10.23 3.00 -30.51
CA GLY A 138 -9.16 3.00 -29.51
C GLY A 138 -9.30 1.84 -28.52
N ILE A 139 -8.20 1.47 -27.85
CA ILE A 139 -8.23 0.56 -26.69
C ILE A 139 -7.80 1.37 -25.47
N THR A 140 -8.69 1.51 -24.49
CA THR A 140 -8.44 2.33 -23.29
C THR A 140 -7.49 1.63 -22.32
N SER A 141 -6.78 2.39 -21.49
CA SER A 141 -5.98 1.87 -20.38
C SER A 141 -6.82 1.09 -19.35
N TRP A 142 -8.13 1.38 -19.26
CA TRP A 142 -9.08 0.61 -18.47
C TRP A 142 -9.36 -0.76 -19.09
N GLU A 143 -9.61 -0.85 -20.39
CA GLU A 143 -9.78 -2.13 -21.09
C GLU A 143 -8.51 -2.99 -21.05
N LEU A 144 -7.33 -2.37 -21.22
CA LEU A 144 -6.05 -3.04 -20.98
C LEU A 144 -5.94 -3.54 -19.53
N SER A 145 -6.43 -2.78 -18.54
CA SER A 145 -6.43 -3.21 -17.13
C SER A 145 -7.38 -4.38 -16.88
N ILE A 146 -8.53 -4.46 -17.56
CA ILE A 146 -9.43 -5.62 -17.53
C ILE A 146 -8.72 -6.85 -18.14
N LYS A 147 -8.14 -6.74 -19.33
CA LYS A 147 -7.38 -7.84 -19.96
C LYS A 147 -6.18 -8.28 -19.12
N LEU A 148 -5.48 -7.36 -18.46
CA LEU A 148 -4.38 -7.67 -17.54
C LEU A 148 -4.86 -8.31 -16.23
N ALA A 149 -6.04 -7.95 -15.71
CA ALA A 149 -6.66 -8.64 -14.59
C ALA A 149 -7.06 -10.07 -14.99
N GLN A 150 -7.61 -10.27 -16.19
CA GLN A 150 -7.93 -11.58 -16.75
C GLN A 150 -6.67 -12.46 -16.93
N LEU A 151 -5.56 -11.88 -17.41
CA LEU A 151 -4.25 -12.55 -17.51
C LEU A 151 -3.67 -12.89 -16.12
N ALA A 152 -3.83 -12.01 -15.14
CA ALA A 152 -3.37 -12.23 -13.75
C ALA A 152 -4.12 -13.37 -13.04
N ARG A 153 -5.31 -13.76 -13.52
CA ARG A 153 -6.00 -14.99 -13.08
C ARG A 153 -5.33 -16.28 -13.58
N GLN A 154 -4.42 -16.20 -14.56
CA GLN A 154 -3.71 -17.35 -15.16
C GLN A 154 -2.21 -17.41 -14.83
N THR A 155 -1.52 -16.27 -14.74
CA THR A 155 -0.10 -16.21 -14.36
C THR A 155 0.21 -14.97 -13.53
N ARG A 156 1.14 -15.13 -12.58
CA ARG A 156 1.69 -14.03 -11.77
C ARG A 156 2.93 -13.38 -12.39
N ASN A 157 3.45 -13.94 -13.48
CA ASN A 157 4.67 -13.47 -14.13
C ASN A 157 4.28 -12.68 -15.38
N ILE A 158 3.90 -11.41 -15.21
CA ILE A 158 3.44 -10.56 -16.31
C ILE A 158 4.40 -9.39 -16.49
N THR A 159 4.84 -9.16 -17.73
CA THR A 159 5.57 -7.95 -18.12
C THR A 159 4.78 -7.21 -19.21
N VAL A 160 4.53 -5.93 -18.99
CA VAL A 160 3.92 -5.00 -19.95
C VAL A 160 4.98 -3.99 -20.36
N ILE A 161 5.21 -3.79 -21.65
CA ILE A 161 6.19 -2.85 -22.18
C ILE A 161 5.47 -1.90 -23.14
N LEU A 162 5.46 -0.61 -22.84
CA LEU A 162 4.70 0.41 -23.57
C LEU A 162 5.63 1.50 -24.11
N ASP A 163 5.82 1.49 -25.43
CA ASP A 163 6.57 2.48 -26.19
C ASP A 163 5.62 3.42 -26.95
N CYS A 164 4.87 4.18 -26.14
CA CYS A 164 3.85 5.13 -26.55
C CYS A 164 3.56 6.14 -25.43
N CYS A 165 3.12 7.35 -25.77
CA CYS A 165 2.70 8.35 -24.79
C CYS A 165 1.39 9.03 -25.23
N TYR A 166 0.71 9.71 -24.30
CA TYR A 166 -0.73 9.95 -24.43
C TYR A 166 -1.13 11.17 -25.26
N ALA A 167 -0.37 12.27 -25.24
CA ALA A 167 -0.61 13.44 -26.09
C ALA A 167 0.66 14.30 -26.22
N SER A 168 1.10 14.59 -27.45
CA SER A 168 2.38 15.29 -27.66
C SER A 168 2.37 16.76 -27.24
N GLN A 169 1.25 17.47 -27.39
CA GLN A 169 1.12 18.88 -26.99
C GLN A 169 1.01 19.12 -25.47
N MET A 170 1.22 18.10 -24.62
CA MET A 170 1.34 18.32 -23.17
C MET A 170 2.79 18.50 -22.70
N SER A 171 3.78 18.01 -23.46
CA SER A 171 5.18 18.24 -23.13
C SER A 171 5.58 19.67 -23.50
N ARG A 172 6.15 20.42 -22.53
CA ARG A 172 6.75 21.74 -22.78
C ARG A 172 8.16 21.64 -23.36
N SER A 173 8.64 20.44 -23.69
CA SER A 173 10.04 20.21 -24.09
C SER A 173 10.30 20.53 -25.56
N THR A 174 11.45 21.16 -25.83
CA THR A 174 12.01 21.26 -27.17
C THR A 174 12.46 19.88 -27.63
N ALA A 175 11.69 19.24 -28.52
CA ALA A 175 12.06 17.97 -29.11
C ALA A 175 13.43 18.07 -29.81
N ALA A 176 14.28 17.06 -29.64
CA ALA A 176 15.57 16.98 -30.32
C ALA A 176 15.37 16.99 -31.85
N ASN A 177 16.32 17.56 -32.59
CA ASN A 177 16.19 17.77 -34.04
C ASN A 177 15.82 16.47 -34.78
N ASN A 178 14.69 16.51 -35.52
CA ASN A 178 14.07 15.40 -36.26
C ASN A 178 13.41 14.27 -35.43
N ALA A 179 13.21 14.45 -34.12
CA ALA A 179 12.42 13.54 -33.29
C ALA A 179 10.92 13.61 -33.62
N VAL A 180 10.21 12.48 -33.58
CA VAL A 180 8.77 12.34 -33.89
C VAL A 180 8.04 11.75 -32.67
N PRO A 181 7.01 12.42 -32.11
CA PRO A 181 6.26 11.91 -30.96
C PRO A 181 5.48 10.61 -31.19
N CYS A 182 5.64 9.63 -30.29
CA CYS A 182 4.85 8.40 -30.21
C CYS A 182 3.46 8.63 -29.54
N ALA A 183 2.75 9.68 -29.98
CA ALA A 183 1.48 10.13 -29.40
C ALA A 183 0.59 10.79 -30.47
N LEU A 184 -0.73 10.84 -30.27
CA LEU A 184 -1.60 11.69 -31.09
C LEU A 184 -1.35 13.20 -30.81
N PRO A 185 -1.53 14.08 -31.81
CA PRO A 185 -1.26 15.51 -31.67
C PRO A 185 -2.31 16.25 -30.82
N HIS A 186 -3.55 15.77 -30.82
CA HIS A 186 -4.68 16.37 -30.11
C HIS A 186 -5.46 15.29 -29.34
N PRO A 187 -6.08 15.61 -28.20
CA PRO A 187 -6.94 14.67 -27.49
C PRO A 187 -8.22 14.34 -28.26
N ILE A 188 -8.66 13.09 -28.19
CA ILE A 188 -9.96 12.65 -28.72
C ILE A 188 -11.08 13.19 -27.80
N ARG A 189 -12.18 13.68 -28.37
CA ARG A 189 -13.31 14.29 -27.62
C ARG A 189 -14.68 13.71 -28.00
N VAL A 190 -14.71 12.70 -28.85
CA VAL A 190 -15.89 12.21 -29.56
C VAL A 190 -15.91 10.68 -29.48
N GLY A 191 -17.11 10.08 -29.47
CA GLY A 191 -17.33 8.63 -29.39
C GLY A 191 -17.04 7.96 -28.04
N LEU A 192 -16.19 8.55 -27.20
CA LEU A 192 -15.72 7.92 -25.95
C LEU A 192 -16.86 7.65 -24.94
N ASP A 193 -17.81 8.57 -24.74
CA ASP A 193 -18.97 8.34 -23.85
C ASP A 193 -19.78 7.10 -24.28
N ALA A 194 -20.01 6.94 -25.59
CA ALA A 194 -20.74 5.81 -26.14
C ALA A 194 -19.94 4.51 -25.99
N HIS A 195 -18.63 4.56 -26.26
CA HIS A 195 -17.72 3.43 -26.07
C HIS A 195 -17.67 2.95 -24.63
N LEU A 196 -17.56 3.85 -23.65
CA LEU A 196 -17.51 3.50 -22.23
C LEU A 196 -18.80 2.82 -21.74
N ARG A 197 -19.98 3.22 -22.26
CA ARG A 197 -21.23 2.48 -22.00
C ARG A 197 -21.18 1.06 -22.56
N VAL A 198 -20.73 0.88 -23.81
CA VAL A 198 -20.57 -0.44 -24.42
C VAL A 198 -19.55 -1.31 -23.67
N LEU A 199 -18.45 -0.74 -23.15
CA LEU A 199 -17.49 -1.50 -22.34
C LEU A 199 -18.10 -1.99 -21.02
N ARG A 200 -18.97 -1.21 -20.37
CA ARG A 200 -19.71 -1.62 -19.16
C ARG A 200 -20.66 -2.79 -19.47
N GLU A 201 -21.33 -2.77 -20.62
CA GLU A 201 -22.23 -3.86 -21.06
C GLU A 201 -21.48 -5.15 -21.44
N ILE A 202 -20.30 -5.03 -22.06
CA ILE A 202 -19.44 -6.16 -22.45
C ILE A 202 -18.81 -6.82 -21.23
N TYR A 203 -18.11 -6.05 -20.39
CA TYR A 203 -17.30 -6.59 -19.30
C TYR A 203 -18.07 -6.78 -17.97
N LYS A 204 -19.20 -6.06 -17.78
CA LYS A 204 -20.09 -6.21 -16.61
C LYS A 204 -19.31 -6.15 -15.30
N GLY A 205 -19.44 -7.14 -14.41
CA GLY A 205 -18.70 -7.17 -13.14
C GLY A 205 -17.18 -7.17 -13.27
N ASP A 206 -16.60 -7.62 -14.40
CA ASP A 206 -15.16 -7.53 -14.66
C ASP A 206 -14.71 -6.07 -14.95
N PHE A 207 -15.64 -5.17 -15.29
CA PHE A 207 -15.39 -3.73 -15.44
C PHE A 207 -15.17 -3.05 -14.07
N ASP A 208 -16.01 -3.38 -13.08
CA ASP A 208 -15.93 -2.80 -11.73
C ASP A 208 -14.94 -3.54 -10.81
N ALA A 209 -14.64 -4.81 -11.09
CA ALA A 209 -13.69 -5.61 -10.32
C ALA A 209 -12.20 -5.23 -10.53
N VAL A 210 -11.89 -4.30 -11.44
CA VAL A 210 -10.53 -3.77 -11.60
C VAL A 210 -10.16 -2.97 -10.34
N SER A 211 -9.20 -3.51 -9.57
CA SER A 211 -8.72 -2.87 -8.34
C SER A 211 -8.32 -1.40 -8.58
N PRO A 212 -8.67 -0.45 -7.68
CA PRO A 212 -8.16 0.93 -7.72
C PRO A 212 -6.62 1.03 -7.74
N LEU A 213 -5.95 0.00 -7.24
CA LEU A 213 -4.49 -0.12 -7.27
C LEU A 213 -3.99 -0.86 -8.51
N GLY A 214 -4.84 -1.53 -9.29
CA GLY A 214 -4.41 -2.43 -10.36
C GLY A 214 -3.69 -3.69 -9.87
N SER A 215 -3.32 -4.58 -10.80
CA SER A 215 -2.71 -5.88 -10.47
C SER A 215 -1.32 -5.74 -9.81
N PRO A 216 -1.03 -6.48 -8.72
CA PRO A 216 0.28 -6.51 -8.05
C PRO A 216 1.37 -7.25 -8.84
N ASP A 217 0.97 -8.13 -9.77
CA ASP A 217 1.84 -9.11 -10.41
C ASP A 217 2.40 -8.68 -11.78
N VAL A 218 2.13 -7.43 -12.17
CA VAL A 218 2.50 -6.87 -13.49
C VAL A 218 3.65 -5.88 -13.33
N VAL A 219 4.82 -6.22 -13.89
CA VAL A 219 5.89 -5.24 -14.17
C VAL A 219 5.46 -4.42 -15.39
N ARG A 220 5.56 -3.08 -15.31
CA ARG A 220 5.24 -2.17 -16.42
C ARG A 220 6.48 -1.35 -16.77
N VAL A 221 7.04 -1.56 -17.95
CA VAL A 221 8.19 -0.81 -18.47
C VAL A 221 7.66 0.23 -19.44
N VAL A 222 7.75 1.52 -19.10
CA VAL A 222 7.13 2.62 -19.87
C VAL A 222 8.18 3.56 -20.43
N ALA A 223 7.95 4.06 -21.66
CA ALA A 223 8.92 4.87 -22.39
C ALA A 223 9.05 6.32 -21.92
N CYS A 224 8.06 6.87 -21.20
CA CYS A 224 8.04 8.25 -20.72
C CYS A 224 7.24 8.37 -19.40
N GLY A 225 7.50 9.41 -18.62
CA GLY A 225 6.69 9.78 -17.46
C GLY A 225 5.32 10.37 -17.82
N GLN A 226 4.41 10.46 -16.84
CA GLN A 226 3.00 10.85 -17.07
C GLN A 226 2.79 12.24 -17.73
N GLY A 227 3.76 13.16 -17.60
CA GLY A 227 3.74 14.50 -18.23
C GLY A 227 4.62 14.65 -19.47
N GLU A 228 5.26 13.57 -19.93
CA GLU A 228 6.32 13.62 -20.94
C GLU A 228 5.86 13.09 -22.32
N THR A 229 6.81 12.78 -23.19
CA THR A 229 6.56 12.23 -24.53
C THR A 229 7.72 11.31 -24.91
N ALA A 230 7.40 10.17 -25.53
CA ALA A 230 8.37 9.26 -26.12
C ALA A 230 8.55 9.60 -27.60
N PHE A 231 9.76 9.40 -28.11
CA PHE A 231 10.13 9.84 -29.45
C PHE A 231 10.74 8.73 -30.32
N GLU A 232 10.41 8.74 -31.60
CA GLU A 232 11.22 8.14 -32.65
C GLU A 232 12.27 9.13 -33.16
N CYS A 233 13.53 8.73 -33.22
CA CYS A 233 14.59 9.50 -33.91
C CYS A 233 15.49 8.55 -34.72
N ARG A 234 16.62 9.05 -35.26
CA ARG A 234 17.65 8.17 -35.81
C ARG A 234 18.56 7.66 -34.70
N ASN A 235 19.00 6.40 -34.77
CA ASN A 235 20.11 5.89 -33.96
C ASN A 235 21.46 6.17 -34.65
N GLU A 236 22.55 5.69 -34.04
CA GLU A 236 23.92 5.85 -34.54
C GLU A 236 24.13 5.18 -35.92
N ASP A 237 23.45 4.06 -36.20
CA ASP A 237 23.43 3.41 -37.51
C ASP A 237 22.63 4.19 -38.57
N GLY A 238 22.07 5.35 -38.21
CA GLY A 238 21.19 6.16 -39.03
C GLY A 238 19.78 5.59 -39.22
N LYS A 239 19.43 4.44 -38.61
CA LYS A 239 18.09 3.84 -38.71
C LYS A 239 17.09 4.61 -37.85
N ARG A 240 15.82 4.72 -38.28
CA ARG A 240 14.75 5.26 -37.44
C ARG A 240 14.29 4.19 -36.44
N CYS A 241 14.24 4.54 -35.15
CA CYS A 241 13.78 3.70 -34.06
C CYS A 241 13.17 4.57 -32.94
N SER A 242 12.35 3.98 -32.07
CA SER A 242 12.06 4.64 -30.78
C SER A 242 13.33 4.69 -29.94
N VAL A 243 13.55 5.83 -29.28
CA VAL A 243 14.67 6.04 -28.36
C VAL A 243 14.62 5.03 -27.20
N PHE A 244 13.42 4.71 -26.70
CA PHE A 244 13.24 3.78 -25.58
C PHE A 244 13.47 2.32 -25.97
N THR A 245 12.78 1.78 -27.00
CA THR A 245 13.02 0.38 -27.40
C THR A 245 14.47 0.12 -27.81
N ASP A 246 15.14 1.04 -28.51
CA ASP A 246 16.56 0.87 -28.88
C ASP A 246 17.48 0.89 -27.64
N ALA A 247 17.26 1.79 -26.68
CA ALA A 247 17.99 1.79 -25.41
C ALA A 247 17.77 0.51 -24.59
N LEU A 248 16.51 0.04 -24.49
CA LEU A 248 16.14 -1.20 -23.80
C LEU A 248 16.77 -2.43 -24.47
N LEU A 249 16.69 -2.54 -25.80
CA LEU A 249 17.27 -3.66 -26.53
C LEU A 249 18.79 -3.72 -26.41
N ARG A 250 19.49 -2.57 -26.49
CA ARG A 250 20.94 -2.50 -26.29
C ARG A 250 21.36 -3.00 -24.90
N VAL A 251 20.68 -2.57 -23.83
CA VAL A 251 20.95 -3.05 -22.47
C VAL A 251 20.66 -4.55 -22.33
N LEU A 252 19.55 -5.04 -22.92
CA LEU A 252 19.18 -6.47 -22.88
C LEU A 252 20.07 -7.38 -23.74
N ASP A 253 20.83 -6.83 -24.69
CA ASP A 253 21.82 -7.55 -25.49
C ASP A 253 23.17 -7.61 -24.76
N GLU A 254 23.64 -6.47 -24.22
CA GLU A 254 24.87 -6.35 -23.42
C GLU A 254 24.86 -7.25 -22.17
N LEU A 255 23.70 -7.48 -21.56
CA LEU A 255 23.51 -8.41 -20.44
C LEU A 255 23.47 -9.89 -20.88
N GLY A 256 23.12 -10.18 -22.13
CA GLY A 256 22.99 -11.53 -22.68
C GLY A 256 22.17 -12.47 -21.76
N PRO A 257 22.77 -13.55 -21.23
CA PRO A 257 22.10 -14.52 -20.35
C PRO A 257 22.12 -14.14 -18.85
N VAL A 258 22.80 -13.06 -18.45
CA VAL A 258 22.99 -12.70 -17.03
C VAL A 258 21.64 -12.44 -16.37
N GLN A 259 21.44 -13.02 -15.19
CA GLN A 259 20.23 -12.88 -14.40
C GLN A 259 20.32 -11.62 -13.53
N VAL A 260 19.57 -10.58 -13.90
CA VAL A 260 19.44 -9.32 -13.16
C VAL A 260 17.95 -8.98 -12.99
N SER A 261 17.62 -8.08 -12.06
CA SER A 261 16.27 -7.50 -11.93
C SER A 261 15.99 -6.34 -12.89
N TRP A 262 14.71 -6.05 -13.10
CA TRP A 262 14.27 -4.92 -13.94
C TRP A 262 14.82 -3.57 -13.41
N ALA A 263 14.73 -3.34 -12.11
CA ALA A 263 15.25 -2.12 -11.50
C ALA A 263 16.80 -2.03 -11.53
N ALA A 264 17.51 -3.16 -11.63
CA ALA A 264 18.97 -3.16 -11.82
C ALA A 264 19.40 -2.66 -13.22
N ILE A 265 18.46 -2.63 -14.19
CA ILE A 265 18.70 -2.14 -15.55
C ILE A 265 18.06 -0.77 -15.84
N GLU A 266 17.17 -0.29 -14.97
CA GLU A 266 16.42 0.96 -15.15
C GLU A 266 17.34 2.17 -15.34
N GLY A 267 18.31 2.37 -14.45
CA GLY A 267 19.29 3.46 -14.55
C GLY A 267 20.15 3.42 -15.83
N ALA A 268 20.43 2.22 -16.37
CA ALA A 268 21.18 2.06 -17.63
C ALA A 268 20.32 2.41 -18.86
N ILE A 269 19.03 2.06 -18.84
CA ILE A 269 18.07 2.49 -19.86
C ILE A 269 17.90 4.02 -19.81
N ARG A 270 17.68 4.58 -18.61
CA ARG A 270 17.51 6.02 -18.39
C ARG A 270 18.71 6.82 -18.92
N ALA A 271 19.95 6.39 -18.64
CA ALA A 271 21.15 7.05 -19.16
C ALA A 271 21.18 7.12 -20.69
N ARG A 272 20.96 5.98 -21.38
CA ARG A 272 20.96 5.89 -22.85
C ARG A 272 19.83 6.66 -23.52
N VAL A 273 18.68 6.77 -22.86
CA VAL A 273 17.58 7.62 -23.36
C VAL A 273 17.92 9.10 -23.15
N PHE A 274 18.42 9.48 -21.97
CA PHE A 274 18.82 10.86 -21.66
C PHE A 274 19.90 11.40 -22.61
N GLU A 275 20.91 10.60 -22.96
CA GLU A 275 21.96 10.94 -23.95
C GLU A 275 21.40 11.35 -25.32
N ARG A 276 20.21 10.85 -25.70
CA ARG A 276 19.58 11.09 -27.01
C ARG A 276 18.36 12.01 -26.95
N CYS A 277 17.67 12.03 -25.82
CA CYS A 277 16.46 12.80 -25.57
C CYS A 277 16.34 13.12 -24.06
N PRO A 278 16.97 14.22 -23.59
CA PRO A 278 16.95 14.62 -22.17
C PRO A 278 15.55 14.90 -21.58
N SER A 279 14.51 15.00 -22.42
CA SER A 279 13.12 15.24 -22.02
C SER A 279 12.22 14.00 -22.08
N GLN A 280 12.81 12.82 -22.23
CA GLN A 280 12.13 11.53 -22.16
C GLN A 280 12.72 10.70 -21.00
N THR A 281 11.90 10.38 -19.99
CA THR A 281 12.28 9.61 -18.81
C THR A 281 11.54 8.26 -18.81
N PRO A 282 12.20 7.15 -19.19
CA PRO A 282 11.65 5.82 -18.99
C PRO A 282 11.47 5.50 -17.50
N ALA A 283 10.49 4.68 -17.16
CA ALA A 283 10.24 4.21 -15.79
C ALA A 283 9.83 2.74 -15.75
N ILE A 284 10.01 2.09 -14.60
CA ILE A 284 9.56 0.71 -14.36
C ILE A 284 8.63 0.65 -13.13
N ASP A 285 7.33 0.47 -13.37
CA ASP A 285 6.32 0.36 -12.32
C ASP A 285 6.01 -1.09 -11.91
N GLY A 286 5.51 -1.27 -10.68
CA GLY A 286 5.19 -2.58 -10.11
C GLY A 286 6.40 -3.31 -9.50
N PRO A 287 6.45 -4.66 -9.51
CA PRO A 287 7.45 -5.44 -8.79
C PRO A 287 8.81 -5.49 -9.52
N ALA A 288 9.45 -4.34 -9.70
CA ALA A 288 10.68 -4.17 -10.47
C ALA A 288 11.93 -4.86 -9.87
N ARG A 289 11.85 -5.37 -8.63
CA ARG A 289 12.88 -6.25 -8.02
C ARG A 289 12.91 -7.66 -8.63
N ARG A 290 11.89 -8.06 -9.39
CA ARG A 290 11.87 -9.33 -10.12
C ARG A 290 12.97 -9.37 -11.17
N ARG A 291 13.60 -10.54 -11.31
CA ARG A 291 14.50 -10.87 -12.42
C ARG A 291 13.76 -10.76 -13.74
N LEU A 292 14.48 -10.43 -14.81
CA LEU A 292 13.90 -10.27 -16.15
C LEU A 292 13.07 -11.50 -16.53
N PHE A 293 11.75 -11.30 -16.62
CA PHE A 293 10.75 -12.34 -16.91
C PHE A 293 10.68 -13.53 -15.92
N SER A 294 11.07 -13.36 -14.64
CA SER A 294 10.86 -14.36 -13.56
C SER A 294 9.96 -13.86 -12.44
N LEU A 295 9.57 -14.78 -11.55
CA LEU A 295 9.03 -14.49 -10.22
C LEU A 295 10.12 -14.38 -9.15
N ASP A 296 11.33 -14.89 -9.42
CA ASP A 296 12.48 -14.71 -8.53
C ASP A 296 12.90 -13.24 -8.51
N ASP A 297 13.24 -12.71 -7.33
CA ASP A 297 13.84 -11.38 -7.20
C ASP A 297 15.37 -11.41 -7.33
N ASP A 298 15.95 -10.25 -7.61
CA ASP A 298 17.38 -9.97 -7.47
C ASP A 298 17.58 -8.64 -6.72
N ASP A 299 18.34 -8.74 -5.62
CA ASP A 299 18.58 -7.67 -4.66
C ASP A 299 19.59 -6.60 -5.16
N GLY A 300 20.28 -6.86 -6.29
CA GLY A 300 21.35 -6.02 -6.87
C GLY A 300 20.92 -4.71 -7.55
N VAL A 301 20.06 -3.90 -6.93
CA VAL A 301 19.36 -2.77 -7.58
C VAL A 301 19.87 -1.37 -7.22
N GLY A 302 20.42 -0.63 -8.18
CA GLY A 302 20.38 0.84 -8.17
C GLY A 302 21.38 1.57 -7.27
N LYS A 303 22.02 2.62 -7.82
CA LYS A 303 23.13 3.37 -7.22
C LYS A 303 23.02 4.88 -7.49
N PRO A 304 23.28 5.76 -6.50
CA PRO A 304 23.39 7.20 -6.72
C PRO A 304 24.31 7.56 -7.89
N ILE A 305 23.88 8.45 -8.77
CA ILE A 305 24.78 9.13 -9.72
C ILE A 305 25.60 10.16 -8.93
N VAL A 306 26.88 10.30 -9.29
CA VAL A 306 27.80 11.28 -8.70
C VAL A 306 28.23 12.29 -9.74
N PHE A 307 28.13 13.57 -9.40
CA PHE A 307 28.66 14.68 -10.20
C PHE A 307 29.78 15.39 -9.42
N ALA A 308 30.78 15.91 -10.12
CA ALA A 308 31.69 16.91 -9.55
C ALA A 308 30.98 18.29 -9.57
N VAL A 309 31.02 19.02 -8.47
CA VAL A 309 30.37 20.32 -8.30
C VAL A 309 31.31 21.24 -7.52
N GLY A 310 31.97 22.16 -8.23
CA GLY A 310 33.07 22.94 -7.67
C GLY A 310 34.21 22.04 -7.20
N ASP A 311 34.74 22.29 -6.00
CA ASP A 311 35.76 21.45 -5.35
C ASP A 311 35.16 20.20 -4.65
N GLY A 312 33.85 19.98 -4.78
CA GLY A 312 33.10 18.92 -4.11
C GLY A 312 32.40 17.94 -5.05
N PHE A 313 31.62 17.04 -4.47
CA PHE A 313 30.88 16.00 -5.17
C PHE A 313 29.41 16.04 -4.73
N GLU A 314 28.49 16.19 -5.68
CA GLU A 314 27.08 15.97 -5.40
C GLU A 314 26.74 14.50 -5.65
N LEU A 315 26.33 13.81 -4.60
CA LEU A 315 25.58 12.57 -4.76
C LEU A 315 24.12 12.95 -5.03
N ARG A 316 23.58 12.45 -6.13
CA ARG A 316 22.13 12.27 -6.27
C ARG A 316 21.73 11.12 -5.34
N ALA A 317 21.62 11.40 -4.03
CA ALA A 317 20.93 10.64 -3.00
C ALA A 317 20.89 11.45 -1.68
N GLY A 318 19.82 11.38 -0.89
CA GLY A 318 19.64 12.21 0.33
C GLY A 318 18.90 11.52 1.49
N ARG A 319 18.42 12.31 2.45
CA ARG A 319 17.80 11.83 3.71
C ARG A 319 16.64 10.88 3.50
N LEU A 320 15.75 11.17 2.55
CA LEU A 320 14.61 10.31 2.20
C LEU A 320 15.07 8.91 1.79
N MET A 321 16.29 8.82 1.26
CA MET A 321 16.93 7.59 0.78
C MET A 321 17.74 6.87 1.87
N GLY A 322 17.80 7.43 3.09
CA GLY A 322 18.68 7.00 4.15
C GLY A 322 20.15 7.33 3.89
N VAL A 323 20.45 8.45 3.23
CA VAL A 323 21.80 9.04 3.25
C VAL A 323 21.90 9.98 4.45
N THR A 324 23.01 9.85 5.18
CA THR A 324 23.31 10.64 6.38
C THR A 324 24.75 11.15 6.34
N ARG A 325 25.03 12.21 7.10
CA ARG A 325 26.38 12.80 7.24
C ARG A 325 27.38 11.73 7.73
N GLY A 326 28.55 11.68 7.12
CA GLY A 326 29.58 10.66 7.39
C GLY A 326 29.36 9.31 6.66
N ASN A 327 28.35 9.18 5.80
CA ASN A 327 28.31 8.06 4.85
C ASN A 327 29.51 8.17 3.89
N VAL A 328 30.14 7.04 3.55
CA VAL A 328 31.18 6.97 2.52
C VAL A 328 30.71 6.10 1.37
N TYR A 329 30.89 6.61 0.16
CA TYR A 329 30.59 5.91 -1.08
C TYR A 329 31.86 5.77 -1.93
N ALA A 330 32.07 4.59 -2.49
CA ALA A 330 33.04 4.38 -3.57
C ALA A 330 32.40 4.83 -4.89
N VAL A 331 33.06 5.74 -5.58
CA VAL A 331 32.70 6.24 -6.91
C VAL A 331 33.23 5.25 -7.95
N MET A 332 32.37 4.78 -8.84
CA MET A 332 32.62 3.70 -9.80
C MET A 332 32.21 4.11 -11.22
N PRO A 333 32.76 3.48 -12.27
CA PRO A 333 32.28 3.67 -13.65
C PRO A 333 30.80 3.30 -13.80
N SER A 334 30.13 3.94 -14.76
CA SER A 334 28.78 3.59 -15.19
C SER A 334 28.61 2.09 -15.44
N GLY A 335 27.42 1.56 -15.14
CA GLY A 335 27.09 0.14 -15.29
C GLY A 335 27.78 -0.84 -14.31
N SER A 336 28.64 -0.38 -13.39
CA SER A 336 29.30 -1.26 -12.40
C SER A 336 28.29 -1.87 -11.41
N GLN A 337 28.20 -3.21 -11.34
CA GLN A 337 27.16 -3.89 -10.53
C GLN A 337 27.54 -4.23 -9.08
N ALA A 338 28.83 -4.23 -8.71
CA ALA A 338 29.29 -4.29 -7.31
C ALA A 338 30.42 -3.27 -7.05
N TYR A 339 30.83 -3.11 -5.79
CA TYR A 339 32.11 -2.46 -5.47
C TYR A 339 33.26 -3.36 -5.96
N SER A 340 34.28 -2.75 -6.56
CA SER A 340 35.41 -3.44 -7.17
C SER A 340 36.63 -2.54 -7.01
N ALA A 341 37.53 -2.88 -6.09
CA ALA A 341 38.61 -1.98 -5.66
C ALA A 341 39.57 -1.61 -6.81
N ASP A 342 39.75 -2.52 -7.77
CA ASP A 342 40.48 -2.39 -9.04
C ASP A 342 39.84 -1.45 -10.07
N ARG A 343 38.53 -1.19 -9.94
CA ARG A 343 37.76 -0.30 -10.83
C ARG A 343 37.25 0.96 -10.13
N ALA A 344 37.59 1.17 -8.86
CA ALA A 344 37.18 2.36 -8.13
C ALA A 344 37.83 3.62 -8.71
N ILE A 345 37.04 4.69 -8.86
CA ILE A 345 37.49 6.02 -9.31
C ILE A 345 37.92 6.85 -8.09
N ALA A 346 37.12 6.86 -7.02
CA ALA A 346 37.36 7.64 -5.81
C ALA A 346 36.57 7.09 -4.60
N GLU A 347 36.86 7.60 -3.40
CA GLU A 347 35.95 7.58 -2.24
C GLU A 347 35.48 9.00 -1.92
N VAL A 348 34.18 9.15 -1.61
CA VAL A 348 33.57 10.42 -1.20
C VAL A 348 32.79 10.28 0.12
N GLU A 349 32.93 11.25 1.03
CA GLU A 349 32.26 11.27 2.33
C GLU A 349 31.20 12.39 2.40
N VAL A 350 29.96 12.02 2.74
CA VAL A 350 28.83 12.94 2.78
C VAL A 350 28.98 13.97 3.89
N SER A 351 29.12 15.24 3.52
CA SER A 351 29.19 16.38 4.43
C SER A 351 27.78 16.89 4.80
N GLU A 352 26.90 17.08 3.82
CA GLU A 352 25.60 17.73 4.01
C GLU A 352 24.48 17.01 3.23
N PRO A 353 23.65 16.19 3.92
CA PRO A 353 22.52 15.52 3.31
C PRO A 353 21.27 16.41 3.31
N SER A 354 20.76 16.71 2.12
CA SER A 354 19.46 17.36 1.87
C SER A 354 18.37 16.30 1.65
N ALA A 355 17.18 16.69 1.16
CA ALA A 355 16.06 15.77 0.91
C ALA A 355 16.45 14.53 0.08
N THR A 356 17.03 14.74 -1.10
CA THR A 356 17.44 13.66 -2.03
C THR A 356 18.77 13.89 -2.76
N VAL A 357 19.44 15.01 -2.50
CA VAL A 357 20.88 15.17 -2.83
C VAL A 357 21.68 15.24 -1.54
N SER A 358 22.97 14.92 -1.64
CA SER A 358 23.92 15.13 -0.56
C SER A 358 25.20 15.70 -1.14
N GLN A 359 25.67 16.80 -0.58
CA GLN A 359 27.03 17.25 -0.84
C GLN A 359 28.00 16.32 -0.10
N ALA A 360 29.11 16.00 -0.76
CA ALA A 360 30.16 15.16 -0.27
C ALA A 360 31.53 15.72 -0.66
N MET A 361 32.54 15.34 0.13
CA MET A 361 33.92 15.75 -0.06
C MET A 361 34.76 14.53 -0.43
N LEU A 362 35.79 14.74 -1.26
CA LEU A 362 36.73 13.70 -1.62
C LEU A 362 37.47 13.17 -0.38
N ARG A 363 37.56 11.85 -0.23
CA ARG A 363 38.49 11.22 0.73
C ARG A 363 39.81 10.87 0.03
N CYS A 364 39.70 10.23 -1.13
CA CYS A 364 40.84 9.87 -1.98
C CYS A 364 40.39 9.59 -3.41
N TRP A 365 41.30 9.77 -4.38
CA TRP A 365 41.18 9.14 -5.70
C TRP A 365 41.72 7.70 -5.65
N SER A 366 41.26 6.86 -6.57
CA SER A 366 41.67 5.45 -6.72
C SER A 366 42.18 5.17 -8.14
N ASN A 367 42.96 4.10 -8.31
CA ASN A 367 43.43 3.56 -9.59
C ASN A 367 44.04 4.58 -10.59
N GLY A 368 44.64 5.66 -10.08
CA GLY A 368 45.30 6.69 -10.89
C GLY A 368 44.38 7.79 -11.44
N HIS A 369 43.06 7.73 -11.17
CA HIS A 369 42.12 8.81 -11.51
C HIS A 369 42.43 10.11 -10.75
N LYS A 370 41.97 11.24 -11.29
CA LYS A 370 42.12 12.59 -10.69
C LYS A 370 40.91 13.51 -10.90
N GLU A 371 39.90 13.05 -11.64
CA GLU A 371 38.75 13.83 -12.10
C GLU A 371 37.59 12.88 -12.49
N LEU A 372 36.38 13.43 -12.61
CA LEU A 372 35.19 12.73 -13.13
C LEU A 372 34.96 13.12 -14.60
N THR A 373 35.31 12.24 -15.53
CA THR A 373 35.18 12.47 -16.98
C THR A 373 33.89 11.93 -17.60
N GLN A 374 33.10 11.17 -16.84
CA GLN A 374 31.84 10.54 -17.27
C GLN A 374 30.85 10.47 -16.09
N THR A 375 29.60 10.11 -16.38
CA THR A 375 28.59 9.78 -15.36
C THR A 375 29.02 8.59 -14.51
N ALA A 376 29.46 8.87 -13.28
CA ALA A 376 29.87 7.85 -12.33
C ALA A 376 28.74 7.51 -11.34
N ILE A 377 28.86 6.34 -10.71
CA ILE A 377 27.87 5.84 -9.74
C ILE A 377 28.53 5.56 -8.38
N ALA A 378 27.85 5.91 -7.29
CA ALA A 378 28.31 5.75 -5.92
C ALA A 378 27.76 4.46 -5.30
N ILE A 379 28.64 3.66 -4.72
CA ILE A 379 28.31 2.44 -3.98
C ILE A 379 28.61 2.67 -2.50
N PRO A 380 27.64 2.51 -1.57
CA PRO A 380 27.91 2.71 -0.15
C PRO A 380 28.92 1.67 0.36
N ILE A 381 30.05 2.16 0.88
CA ILE A 381 31.08 1.32 1.53
C ILE A 381 31.14 1.53 3.04
N ARG A 382 30.55 2.62 3.57
CA ARG A 382 30.32 2.84 5.01
C ARG A 382 29.04 3.65 5.22
N LYS A 383 28.09 3.15 6.01
CA LYS A 383 26.86 3.90 6.36
C LYS A 383 26.95 4.43 7.80
N ALA A 384 26.68 5.72 7.99
CA ALA A 384 26.65 6.36 9.31
C ALA A 384 25.21 6.41 9.85
N VAL A 385 24.69 5.26 10.26
CA VAL A 385 23.26 5.07 10.60
C VAL A 385 23.04 5.20 12.11
N VAL A 386 21.91 5.80 12.50
CA VAL A 386 21.41 5.74 13.89
C VAL A 386 20.94 4.30 14.19
N ARG A 387 21.82 3.53 14.83
CA ARG A 387 21.57 2.14 15.24
C ARG A 387 20.49 2.09 16.32
N ARG A 388 19.42 1.32 16.09
CA ARG A 388 18.27 1.24 16.97
C ARG A 388 18.46 0.19 18.08
N PRO A 389 18.16 0.51 19.34
CA PRO A 389 18.28 -0.44 20.44
C PRO A 389 17.18 -1.50 20.37
N VAL A 390 17.57 -2.76 20.51
CA VAL A 390 16.68 -3.92 20.66
C VAL A 390 16.99 -4.57 22.01
N ARG A 391 15.96 -4.82 22.82
CA ARG A 391 16.13 -5.54 24.10
C ARG A 391 16.22 -7.03 23.83
N VAL A 392 17.14 -7.74 24.50
CA VAL A 392 17.37 -9.18 24.29
C VAL A 392 17.10 -9.95 25.59
N ASP A 393 15.91 -10.52 25.68
CA ASP A 393 15.41 -11.28 26.83
C ASP A 393 15.75 -12.77 26.67
N GLY A 394 16.72 -13.28 27.43
CA GLY A 394 17.08 -14.71 27.41
C GLY A 394 18.29 -15.03 28.29
N PRO A 395 18.69 -16.30 28.41
CA PRO A 395 19.89 -16.71 29.16
C PRO A 395 21.17 -16.27 28.43
N ASP A 396 22.21 -15.93 29.19
CA ASP A 396 23.35 -15.16 28.68
C ASP A 396 24.06 -15.76 27.44
N PRO A 397 24.31 -17.09 27.33
CA PRO A 397 24.94 -17.67 26.12
C PRO A 397 24.10 -17.49 24.84
N LEU A 398 22.77 -17.49 24.96
CA LEU A 398 21.86 -17.23 23.85
C LEU A 398 21.75 -15.72 23.58
N ARG A 399 21.73 -14.90 24.65
CA ARG A 399 21.73 -13.43 24.55
C ARG A 399 22.93 -12.95 23.73
N THR A 400 24.15 -13.33 24.10
CA THR A 400 25.38 -12.90 23.43
C THR A 400 25.44 -13.33 21.95
N HIS A 401 24.85 -14.47 21.58
CA HIS A 401 24.74 -14.89 20.18
C HIS A 401 23.81 -13.95 19.37
N VAL A 402 22.65 -13.58 19.94
CA VAL A 402 21.74 -12.60 19.34
C VAL A 402 22.38 -11.21 19.28
N GLU A 403 23.00 -10.75 20.37
CA GLU A 403 23.65 -9.45 20.44
C GLU A 403 24.78 -9.32 19.41
N THR A 404 25.53 -10.40 19.16
CA THR A 404 26.53 -10.46 18.09
C THR A 404 25.89 -10.31 16.70
N ALA A 405 24.74 -10.94 16.45
CA ALA A 405 24.01 -10.80 15.18
C ALA A 405 23.43 -9.39 15.00
N LEU A 406 22.89 -8.77 16.05
CA LEU A 406 22.47 -7.36 16.03
C LEU A 406 23.67 -6.42 15.79
N ALA A 407 24.80 -6.69 16.45
CA ALA A 407 26.05 -5.93 16.34
C ALA A 407 26.64 -5.94 14.92
N ALA A 408 26.39 -7.01 14.14
CA ALA A 408 26.81 -7.12 12.75
C ALA A 408 25.98 -6.27 11.75
N THR A 409 24.85 -5.69 12.17
CA THR A 409 24.00 -4.86 11.29
C THR A 409 24.36 -3.37 11.32
N ASP A 410 24.18 -2.67 10.19
CA ASP A 410 24.18 -1.19 10.13
C ASP A 410 23.02 -0.56 10.92
N ALA A 411 21.94 -1.31 11.20
CA ALA A 411 20.64 -0.75 11.59
C ALA A 411 20.29 -0.90 13.08
N LEU A 412 20.84 -1.90 13.77
CA LEU A 412 20.44 -2.32 15.11
C LEU A 412 21.62 -2.33 16.09
N ARG A 413 21.35 -2.30 17.39
CA ARG A 413 22.28 -2.59 18.50
C ARG A 413 21.49 -3.15 19.68
N SER A 414 22.18 -3.63 20.71
CA SER A 414 21.56 -3.94 22.01
C SER A 414 20.96 -2.69 22.66
N PHE A 415 19.95 -2.86 23.50
CA PHE A 415 19.39 -1.82 24.38
C PHE A 415 20.32 -1.56 25.58
N GLU A 416 20.63 -0.29 25.84
CA GLU A 416 21.51 0.18 26.92
C GLU A 416 20.67 0.92 28.00
N PRO A 417 21.07 0.98 29.28
CA PRO A 417 20.24 1.56 30.36
C PRO A 417 19.81 3.02 30.13
N GLU A 418 20.65 3.80 29.44
CA GLU A 418 20.43 5.18 29.02
C GLU A 418 19.45 5.35 27.83
N ASP A 419 18.97 4.26 27.21
CA ASP A 419 17.99 4.34 26.13
C ASP A 419 16.58 4.68 26.63
N LYS A 420 16.00 5.72 26.03
CA LYS A 420 14.61 6.16 26.28
C LYS A 420 13.54 5.13 25.89
N GLY A 421 13.90 4.10 25.13
CA GLY A 421 13.00 3.05 24.67
C GLY A 421 13.71 2.05 23.74
N ALA A 422 13.17 0.84 23.63
CA ALA A 422 13.63 -0.17 22.67
C ALA A 422 12.71 -0.17 21.44
N LEU A 423 13.26 -0.46 20.26
CA LEU A 423 12.50 -0.65 19.03
C LEU A 423 11.56 -1.87 19.10
N ALA A 424 12.05 -2.92 19.76
CA ALA A 424 11.33 -4.16 20.06
C ALA A 424 12.07 -4.88 21.21
N THR A 425 11.42 -5.90 21.77
CA THR A 425 12.08 -6.92 22.60
C THR A 425 12.16 -8.21 21.79
N LEU A 426 13.36 -8.74 21.61
CA LEU A 426 13.58 -10.09 21.08
C LEU A 426 13.77 -11.02 22.28
N ARG A 427 12.92 -12.04 22.38
CA ARG A 427 12.96 -13.04 23.45
C ARG A 427 13.49 -14.36 22.89
N VAL A 428 14.48 -14.95 23.55
CA VAL A 428 15.19 -16.16 23.12
C VAL A 428 15.25 -17.20 24.24
N SER A 429 14.95 -18.45 23.88
CA SER A 429 15.07 -19.62 24.75
C SER A 429 15.63 -20.81 23.96
N GLU A 430 15.82 -21.95 24.61
CA GLU A 430 16.27 -23.17 23.94
C GLU A 430 15.28 -23.56 22.82
N GLY A 431 15.76 -23.49 21.58
CA GLY A 431 14.98 -23.82 20.38
C GLY A 431 13.96 -22.79 19.90
N SER A 432 13.77 -21.64 20.58
CA SER A 432 12.71 -20.68 20.23
C SER A 432 13.14 -19.21 20.28
N LEU A 433 12.54 -18.40 19.41
CA LEU A 433 12.83 -16.98 19.18
C LEU A 433 11.54 -16.21 18.83
N THR A 434 11.18 -15.18 19.62
CA THR A 434 10.05 -14.29 19.36
C THR A 434 10.49 -12.82 19.26
N ILE A 435 9.79 -12.05 18.41
CA ILE A 435 9.87 -10.58 18.37
C ILE A 435 8.57 -10.03 18.97
N GLU A 436 8.71 -9.24 20.03
CA GLU A 436 7.65 -8.70 20.87
C GLU A 436 7.73 -7.15 20.90
N ASP A 437 6.58 -6.49 20.90
CA ASP A 437 6.47 -5.08 21.34
C ASP A 437 5.78 -4.99 22.71
N ASN A 438 5.37 -3.80 23.15
CA ASN A 438 4.69 -3.63 24.44
C ASN A 438 3.33 -4.35 24.53
N LEU A 439 2.80 -4.83 23.40
CA LEU A 439 1.52 -5.54 23.30
C LEU A 439 1.70 -7.06 23.15
N GLY A 440 2.94 -7.55 23.08
CA GLY A 440 3.30 -8.96 22.92
C GLY A 440 3.83 -9.30 21.51
N PRO A 441 3.75 -10.57 21.07
CA PRO A 441 4.34 -11.00 19.80
C PRO A 441 3.81 -10.23 18.59
N LEU A 442 4.74 -9.78 17.74
CA LEU A 442 4.51 -9.22 16.40
C LEU A 442 4.63 -10.28 15.31
N PHE A 443 5.48 -11.30 15.54
CA PHE A 443 5.78 -12.38 14.60
C PHE A 443 5.54 -13.74 15.27
N PRO A 444 5.29 -14.82 14.50
CA PRO A 444 5.27 -16.18 15.03
C PRO A 444 6.60 -16.55 15.70
N ALA A 445 6.57 -17.50 16.64
CA ALA A 445 7.78 -18.04 17.23
C ALA A 445 8.57 -18.83 16.17
N THR A 446 9.85 -18.50 16.01
CA THR A 446 10.75 -19.15 15.04
C THR A 446 11.77 -20.04 15.75
N GLY A 447 12.26 -21.08 15.06
CA GLY A 447 13.21 -22.03 15.66
C GLY A 447 14.60 -21.41 15.83
N PHE A 448 15.10 -21.32 17.07
CA PHE A 448 16.46 -20.85 17.35
C PHE A 448 17.50 -21.97 17.21
N PRO A 449 18.68 -21.75 16.59
CA PRO A 449 19.18 -20.49 16.01
C PRO A 449 18.77 -20.25 14.55
N ALA A 450 18.11 -21.21 13.89
CA ALA A 450 17.87 -21.18 12.43
C ALA A 450 17.12 -19.91 11.94
N GLY A 451 16.13 -19.44 12.70
CA GLY A 451 15.35 -18.23 12.39
C GLY A 451 16.01 -16.90 12.78
N LEU A 452 17.24 -16.90 13.33
CA LEU A 452 17.87 -15.68 13.84
C LEU A 452 18.10 -14.62 12.74
N GLN A 453 18.47 -15.05 11.53
CA GLN A 453 18.69 -14.11 10.42
C GLN A 453 17.37 -13.48 9.95
N ASP A 454 16.30 -14.27 9.79
CA ASP A 454 14.96 -13.77 9.48
C ASP A 454 14.43 -12.81 10.57
N ALA A 455 14.75 -13.07 11.85
CA ALA A 455 14.39 -12.19 12.95
C ALA A 455 15.17 -10.86 12.94
N VAL A 456 16.48 -10.89 12.65
CA VAL A 456 17.33 -9.70 12.50
C VAL A 456 16.91 -8.87 11.27
N ALA A 457 16.49 -9.51 10.19
CA ALA A 457 15.89 -8.86 9.03
C ALA A 457 14.57 -8.14 9.41
N ASN A 458 13.64 -8.85 10.07
CA ASN A 458 12.38 -8.27 10.53
C ASN A 458 12.58 -7.08 11.51
N LEU A 459 13.57 -7.15 12.41
CA LEU A 459 13.97 -6.01 13.24
C LEU A 459 14.56 -4.85 12.42
N THR A 460 15.33 -5.13 11.37
CA THR A 460 15.86 -4.12 10.45
C THR A 460 14.74 -3.41 9.67
N ASN A 461 13.64 -4.10 9.36
CA ASN A 461 12.44 -3.50 8.77
C ASN A 461 11.72 -2.58 9.76
N LEU A 462 11.58 -2.96 11.03
CA LEU A 462 11.09 -2.06 12.09
C LEU A 462 11.98 -0.81 12.22
N ALA A 463 13.30 -0.95 12.10
CA ALA A 463 14.24 0.19 12.13
C ALA A 463 14.13 1.09 10.89
N ALA A 464 13.77 0.55 9.72
CA ALA A 464 13.45 1.31 8.52
C ALA A 464 12.13 2.08 8.66
N ALA A 465 11.07 1.41 9.15
CA ALA A 465 9.79 2.04 9.46
C ALA A 465 9.93 3.20 10.45
N GLN A 466 10.69 3.01 11.53
CA GLN A 466 10.95 4.08 12.50
C GLN A 466 11.74 5.25 11.88
N ARG A 467 12.71 4.98 11.00
CA ARG A 467 13.45 6.03 10.27
C ARG A 467 12.53 6.81 9.32
N LEU A 468 11.56 6.15 8.68
CA LEU A 468 10.58 6.82 7.82
C LEU A 468 9.67 7.73 8.65
N ARG A 469 9.17 7.28 9.81
CA ARG A 469 8.33 8.10 10.72
C ARG A 469 9.00 9.43 11.12
N GLU A 470 10.31 9.40 11.33
CA GLU A 470 11.12 10.57 11.71
C GLU A 470 11.37 11.58 10.57
N LEU A 471 10.82 11.32 9.37
CA LEU A 471 10.78 12.28 8.25
C LEU A 471 9.43 13.02 8.15
N GLU A 472 8.52 12.87 9.12
CA GLU A 472 7.28 13.65 9.23
C GLU A 472 7.57 15.16 9.33
N GLY A 473 6.92 15.97 8.49
CA GLY A 473 7.10 17.43 8.42
C GLY A 473 7.48 17.99 7.05
N GLU A 474 7.89 19.25 7.03
CA GLU A 474 8.30 20.00 5.83
C GLU A 474 9.81 19.86 5.56
N HIS A 475 10.16 19.43 4.34
CA HIS A 475 11.54 19.28 3.86
C HIS A 475 11.69 19.92 2.47
N GLY A 476 11.21 21.16 2.30
CA GLY A 476 11.27 21.95 1.05
C GLY A 476 9.99 21.95 0.19
N VAL A 477 8.97 21.17 0.59
CA VAL A 477 7.57 21.43 0.24
C VAL A 477 6.85 21.82 1.53
N SER A 478 6.00 22.85 1.47
CA SER A 478 5.21 23.26 2.63
C SER A 478 3.93 22.44 2.72
N ALA A 479 3.44 22.19 3.94
CA ALA A 479 2.11 21.68 4.20
C ALA A 479 1.02 22.55 3.52
N ASN A 480 1.27 23.84 3.31
CA ASN A 480 0.34 24.76 2.64
C ASN A 480 0.28 24.59 1.10
N ASP A 481 1.25 23.90 0.49
CA ASP A 481 1.23 23.62 -0.97
C ASP A 481 0.18 22.56 -1.34
N VAL A 482 -0.35 21.82 -0.35
CA VAL A 482 -1.19 20.64 -0.54
C VAL A 482 -2.34 20.58 0.48
N ASP A 483 -3.37 19.81 0.16
CA ASP A 483 -4.47 19.43 1.03
C ASP A 483 -4.52 17.90 1.11
N ILE A 484 -4.67 17.34 2.32
CA ILE A 484 -4.64 15.89 2.56
C ILE A 484 -5.80 15.53 3.49
N GLU A 485 -6.82 14.95 2.88
CA GLU A 485 -8.01 14.39 3.52
C GLU A 485 -7.93 12.85 3.45
N TRP A 486 -8.41 12.17 4.48
CA TRP A 486 -8.44 10.71 4.51
C TRP A 486 -9.61 10.23 5.36
N GLY A 487 -9.98 8.96 5.20
CA GLY A 487 -10.95 8.31 6.07
C GLY A 487 -11.49 7.03 5.45
N THR A 488 -12.77 6.73 5.67
CA THR A 488 -13.41 5.52 5.16
C THR A 488 -14.45 5.78 4.07
N VAL A 489 -14.88 4.72 3.39
CA VAL A 489 -15.86 4.73 2.31
C VAL A 489 -17.08 3.93 2.77
N GLU A 490 -18.25 4.58 2.82
CA GLU A 490 -19.51 3.92 3.17
C GLU A 490 -20.56 4.21 2.10
N GLN A 491 -21.18 3.16 1.57
CA GLN A 491 -22.13 3.21 0.44
C GLN A 491 -21.60 3.91 -0.84
N GLY A 492 -20.27 4.05 -0.96
CA GLY A 492 -19.59 4.72 -2.07
C GLY A 492 -19.22 6.19 -1.79
N GLU A 493 -19.61 6.74 -0.64
CA GLU A 493 -19.32 8.13 -0.26
C GLU A 493 -18.14 8.23 0.73
N PRO A 494 -17.33 9.30 0.67
CA PRO A 494 -16.22 9.53 1.60
C PRO A 494 -16.70 9.94 3.00
N ARG A 495 -16.07 9.39 4.02
CA ARG A 495 -16.23 9.77 5.44
C ARG A 495 -14.87 10.13 6.04
N PRO A 496 -14.54 11.43 6.17
CA PRO A 496 -13.28 11.87 6.74
C PRO A 496 -13.06 11.37 8.17
N MET A 497 -11.81 11.07 8.51
CA MET A 497 -11.38 10.57 9.82
C MET A 497 -10.31 11.49 10.43
N PRO A 498 -10.16 11.54 11.77
CA PRO A 498 -9.08 12.27 12.42
C PRO A 498 -7.71 11.71 11.98
N GLU A 499 -6.68 12.55 11.96
CA GLU A 499 -5.34 12.18 11.46
C GLU A 499 -4.64 11.12 12.33
N ARG A 500 -5.04 11.01 13.59
CA ARG A 500 -4.57 10.02 14.58
C ARG A 500 -5.78 9.53 15.38
N GLY A 501 -5.74 8.31 15.91
CA GLY A 501 -6.78 7.79 16.81
C GLY A 501 -8.09 7.34 16.16
N ALA A 502 -8.18 7.28 14.83
CA ALA A 502 -9.27 6.55 14.18
C ALA A 502 -9.17 5.04 14.50
N SER A 503 -10.30 4.38 14.75
CA SER A 503 -10.37 2.93 14.99
C SER A 503 -11.07 2.24 13.82
N LEU A 504 -10.48 1.18 13.26
CA LEU A 504 -10.96 0.51 12.04
C LEU A 504 -10.98 -1.02 12.20
N GLY A 505 -11.86 -1.70 11.48
CA GLY A 505 -12.02 -3.15 11.40
C GLY A 505 -11.75 -3.68 9.99
N LEU A 506 -11.66 -5.01 9.83
CA LEU A 506 -11.12 -5.62 8.61
C LEU A 506 -12.03 -5.52 7.37
N ARG A 507 -13.29 -5.10 7.52
CA ARG A 507 -14.16 -4.78 6.37
C ARG A 507 -14.21 -3.30 6.00
N ASP A 508 -13.67 -2.42 6.84
CA ASP A 508 -13.60 -1.00 6.52
C ASP A 508 -12.77 -0.77 5.25
N ARG A 509 -13.18 0.21 4.45
CA ARG A 509 -12.54 0.58 3.20
C ARG A 509 -11.99 1.98 3.34
N ILE A 510 -10.67 2.15 3.26
CA ILE A 510 -10.02 3.46 3.44
C ILE A 510 -9.86 4.21 2.12
N TYR A 511 -9.84 5.52 2.17
CA TYR A 511 -9.43 6.39 1.07
C TYR A 511 -8.45 7.46 1.53
N VAL A 512 -7.70 8.01 0.58
CA VAL A 512 -6.85 9.19 0.79
C VAL A 512 -6.99 10.11 -0.40
N LYS A 513 -7.40 11.35 -0.15
CA LYS A 513 -7.54 12.41 -1.15
C LYS A 513 -6.44 13.44 -0.96
N VAL A 514 -5.64 13.66 -1.99
CA VAL A 514 -4.52 14.60 -2.00
C VAL A 514 -4.73 15.60 -3.12
N LYS A 515 -4.77 16.90 -2.78
CA LYS A 515 -5.09 17.98 -3.72
C LYS A 515 -4.07 19.10 -3.62
N ARG A 516 -3.51 19.55 -4.74
CA ARG A 516 -2.54 20.66 -4.75
C ARG A 516 -3.25 22.00 -4.52
N ARG A 517 -2.54 22.96 -3.92
CA ARG A 517 -3.02 24.34 -3.71
C ARG A 517 -2.25 25.37 -4.55
N SER A 518 -0.97 25.15 -4.81
CA SER A 518 -0.06 26.13 -5.42
C SER A 518 0.58 25.65 -6.74
N ARG A 519 1.65 24.87 -6.65
CA ARG A 519 2.52 24.41 -7.76
C ARG A 519 2.15 23.01 -8.26
N GLU A 520 2.87 22.50 -9.26
CA GLU A 520 2.86 21.09 -9.63
C GLU A 520 3.60 20.27 -8.55
N LEU A 521 3.08 19.09 -8.21
CA LEU A 521 3.56 18.24 -7.12
C LEU A 521 3.38 16.76 -7.48
N TYR A 522 4.17 15.87 -6.86
CA TYR A 522 4.15 14.43 -7.12
C TYR A 522 3.82 13.67 -5.83
N VAL A 523 2.74 12.88 -5.86
CA VAL A 523 2.18 12.22 -4.66
C VAL A 523 2.57 10.75 -4.60
N HIS A 524 3.10 10.35 -3.46
CA HIS A 524 3.42 8.97 -3.09
C HIS A 524 2.63 8.64 -1.83
N ILE A 525 1.96 7.48 -1.82
CA ILE A 525 1.22 7.04 -0.62
C ILE A 525 1.69 5.65 -0.25
N PHE A 526 2.21 5.52 0.95
CA PHE A 526 2.69 4.26 1.53
C PHE A 526 1.73 3.78 2.62
N ASN A 527 1.76 2.47 2.87
CA ASN A 527 1.35 1.89 4.13
C ASN A 527 2.60 1.49 4.93
N ILE A 528 2.59 1.70 6.25
CA ILE A 528 3.47 1.00 7.19
C ILE A 528 2.57 0.05 7.99
N GLY A 529 2.47 -1.19 7.53
CA GLY A 529 1.63 -2.20 8.17
C GLY A 529 2.15 -2.58 9.56
N ILE A 530 1.28 -3.13 10.42
CA ILE A 530 1.55 -3.50 11.83
C ILE A 530 2.96 -4.07 12.12
N ARG A 531 3.52 -4.91 11.23
CA ARG A 531 4.85 -5.53 11.37
C ARG A 531 6.05 -4.63 10.97
N GLY A 532 5.82 -3.35 10.71
CA GLY A 532 6.82 -2.42 10.16
C GLY A 532 7.06 -2.59 8.66
N ARG A 533 6.15 -3.25 7.95
CA ARG A 533 6.28 -3.45 6.50
C ARG A 533 5.85 -2.20 5.75
N ILE A 534 6.82 -1.53 5.13
CA ILE A 534 6.60 -0.38 4.25
C ILE A 534 6.20 -0.89 2.87
N THR A 535 5.07 -0.42 2.33
CA THR A 535 4.57 -0.79 0.99
C THR A 535 4.07 0.46 0.27
N LEU A 536 4.53 0.72 -0.95
CA LEU A 536 4.12 1.88 -1.76
C LEU A 536 2.80 1.57 -2.47
N LEU A 537 1.69 2.13 -1.99
CA LEU A 537 0.35 1.88 -2.53
C LEU A 537 0.18 2.48 -3.94
N THR A 538 0.85 3.59 -4.24
CA THR A 538 0.82 4.24 -5.58
C THR A 538 1.76 3.59 -6.61
N GLN A 539 2.57 2.58 -6.26
CA GLN A 539 3.62 1.99 -7.14
C GLN A 539 3.09 1.38 -8.45
N ARG A 540 1.79 1.15 -8.54
CA ARG A 540 1.10 0.53 -9.67
C ARG A 540 0.42 1.56 -10.58
N ILE A 541 0.48 2.84 -10.20
CA ILE A 541 -0.06 4.02 -10.90
C ILE A 541 1.08 4.92 -11.38
N SER A 542 2.07 5.16 -10.51
CA SER A 542 3.35 5.80 -10.82
C SER A 542 4.32 5.57 -9.66
N THR A 543 5.45 4.93 -9.94
CA THR A 543 6.60 4.83 -9.03
C THR A 543 7.34 6.16 -8.87
N MET A 544 7.25 7.04 -9.87
CA MET A 544 7.78 8.41 -9.83
C MET A 544 6.92 9.38 -9.03
N GLY A 545 5.78 8.92 -8.49
CA GLY A 545 4.74 9.73 -7.86
C GLY A 545 3.66 10.18 -8.86
N VAL A 546 2.43 10.34 -8.37
CA VAL A 546 1.29 10.76 -9.19
C VAL A 546 1.30 12.28 -9.36
N LEU A 547 1.30 12.76 -10.61
CA LEU A 547 1.39 14.19 -10.92
C LEU A 547 0.08 14.94 -10.64
N LEU A 548 0.14 15.88 -9.69
CA LEU A 548 -0.87 16.91 -9.49
C LEU A 548 -0.52 18.15 -10.33
N SER A 549 -1.40 18.53 -11.26
CA SER A 549 -1.21 19.64 -12.21
C SER A 549 -2.43 20.55 -12.30
N ASP A 550 -2.38 21.61 -13.13
CA ASP A 550 -3.58 22.42 -13.45
C ASP A 550 -4.72 21.57 -14.03
N LYS A 551 -4.39 20.50 -14.76
CA LYS A 551 -5.34 19.58 -15.43
C LYS A 551 -5.79 18.43 -14.52
N THR A 552 -4.99 18.11 -13.51
CA THR A 552 -5.18 17.01 -12.55
C THR A 552 -4.91 17.52 -11.13
N PRO A 553 -5.72 18.44 -10.58
CA PRO A 553 -5.39 19.11 -9.32
C PRO A 553 -5.52 18.20 -8.08
N GLU A 554 -6.20 17.06 -8.19
CA GLU A 554 -6.38 16.10 -7.11
C GLU A 554 -6.20 14.64 -7.55
N PHE A 555 -5.67 13.82 -6.63
CA PHE A 555 -5.59 12.37 -6.70
C PHE A 555 -6.38 11.77 -5.53
N VAL A 556 -7.02 10.62 -5.76
CA VAL A 556 -7.78 9.89 -4.73
C VAL A 556 -7.42 8.42 -4.76
N LEU A 557 -6.72 7.95 -3.73
CA LEU A 557 -6.45 6.54 -3.49
C LEU A 557 -7.73 5.84 -3.04
N GLY A 558 -8.03 4.69 -3.66
CA GLY A 558 -9.29 3.98 -3.45
C GLY A 558 -10.42 4.36 -4.42
N ALA A 559 -10.25 5.41 -5.23
CA ALA A 559 -11.13 5.66 -6.37
C ALA A 559 -10.71 4.83 -7.59
N ASN A 560 -11.66 4.28 -8.35
CA ASN A 560 -11.38 3.67 -9.65
C ASN A 560 -10.98 4.74 -10.69
N SER A 561 -10.69 4.34 -11.94
CA SER A 561 -10.27 5.31 -12.98
C SER A 561 -11.34 6.37 -13.30
N MET A 562 -12.62 6.01 -13.16
CA MET A 562 -13.76 6.90 -13.41
C MET A 562 -13.96 7.93 -12.28
N GLY A 563 -13.38 7.67 -11.11
CA GLY A 563 -13.56 8.47 -9.89
C GLY A 563 -14.53 7.87 -8.88
N THR A 564 -15.20 6.74 -9.17
CA THR A 564 -16.06 6.05 -8.20
C THR A 564 -15.24 5.56 -7.02
N LEU A 565 -15.65 5.93 -5.81
CA LEU A 565 -14.89 5.64 -4.60
C LEU A 565 -15.26 4.23 -4.07
N MET A 566 -14.33 3.28 -4.20
CA MET A 566 -14.49 1.90 -3.71
C MET A 566 -13.68 1.63 -2.43
N GLY A 567 -12.66 2.45 -2.20
CA GLY A 567 -11.71 2.34 -1.10
C GLY A 567 -10.72 1.18 -1.23
N CYS A 568 -9.68 1.21 -0.41
CA CYS A 568 -8.72 0.13 -0.24
C CYS A 568 -9.14 -0.74 0.95
N GLY A 569 -9.06 -2.06 0.81
CA GLY A 569 -9.34 -2.99 1.92
C GLY A 569 -8.19 -3.10 2.91
N LEU A 570 -8.52 -3.33 4.17
CA LEU A 570 -7.57 -3.58 5.26
C LEU A 570 -7.33 -5.09 5.42
N SER A 571 -6.25 -5.49 6.09
CA SER A 571 -5.91 -6.90 6.32
C SER A 571 -5.14 -7.12 7.61
N TRP A 572 -5.52 -8.14 8.39
CA TRP A 572 -4.73 -8.57 9.54
C TRP A 572 -3.61 -9.52 9.10
N PRO A 573 -2.34 -9.30 9.51
CA PRO A 573 -1.25 -10.23 9.23
C PRO A 573 -1.55 -11.65 9.72
N ALA A 574 -1.23 -12.65 8.91
CA ALA A 574 -1.41 -14.06 9.27
C ALA A 574 -0.62 -14.41 10.54
N GLU A 575 -1.21 -15.26 11.39
CA GLU A 575 -0.64 -15.75 12.67
C GLU A 575 -0.36 -14.67 13.74
N LEU A 576 -0.63 -13.39 13.48
CA LEU A 576 -0.53 -12.32 14.46
C LEU A 576 -1.67 -12.44 15.51
N PRO A 577 -1.39 -12.42 16.83
CA PRO A 577 -2.42 -12.61 17.86
C PRO A 577 -3.57 -11.60 17.77
N ARG A 578 -4.80 -12.09 17.62
CA ARG A 578 -6.03 -11.28 17.54
C ARG A 578 -6.51 -10.74 18.91
N SER A 579 -5.62 -10.68 19.90
CA SER A 579 -5.92 -10.36 21.31
C SER A 579 -5.80 -8.89 21.68
N PHE A 580 -5.15 -8.07 20.84
CA PHE A 580 -4.99 -6.63 21.03
C PHE A 580 -5.04 -5.93 19.65
N PRO A 581 -5.77 -4.81 19.49
CA PRO A 581 -5.81 -4.05 18.23
C PRO A 581 -4.51 -3.24 18.06
N ARG A 582 -3.88 -3.30 16.88
CA ARG A 582 -2.50 -2.81 16.70
C ARG A 582 -2.46 -1.60 15.77
N PHE A 583 -1.48 -0.72 15.97
CA PHE A 583 -1.31 0.47 15.15
C PHE A 583 -0.89 0.12 13.72
N ASP A 584 -1.48 0.81 12.77
CA ASP A 584 -1.19 0.72 11.35
C ASP A 584 -1.25 2.15 10.76
N GLU A 585 -0.45 2.44 9.73
CA GLU A 585 -0.20 3.80 9.26
C GLU A 585 -0.32 3.92 7.75
N ILE A 586 -0.92 5.03 7.30
CA ILE A 586 -0.70 5.57 5.96
C ILE A 586 0.29 6.73 6.05
N VAL A 587 1.25 6.75 5.13
CA VAL A 587 2.23 7.84 4.99
C VAL A 587 2.05 8.47 3.62
N VAL A 588 1.73 9.76 3.59
CA VAL A 588 1.65 10.55 2.36
C VAL A 588 2.93 11.36 2.23
N ILE A 589 3.66 11.17 1.14
CA ILE A 589 4.87 11.94 0.79
C ILE A 589 4.58 12.71 -0.50
N VAL A 590 4.82 14.02 -0.48
CA VAL A 590 4.52 14.93 -1.58
C VAL A 590 5.81 15.62 -2.00
N SER A 591 6.34 15.29 -3.19
CA SER A 591 7.61 15.80 -3.70
C SER A 591 7.44 16.91 -4.73
N SER A 592 8.39 17.85 -4.78
CA SER A 592 8.40 18.96 -5.74
C SER A 592 8.74 18.54 -7.18
N MET A 593 9.32 17.35 -7.36
CA MET A 593 9.75 16.76 -8.63
C MET A 593 9.46 15.24 -8.62
N PRO A 594 9.42 14.57 -9.80
CA PRO A 594 9.22 13.13 -9.86
C PRO A 594 10.46 12.38 -9.36
N ALA A 595 10.24 11.26 -8.66
CA ALA A 595 11.32 10.40 -8.18
C ALA A 595 10.84 9.01 -7.78
N ASN A 596 11.64 7.97 -8.07
CA ASN A 596 11.32 6.62 -7.63
C ASN A 596 11.45 6.48 -6.11
N LEU A 597 10.35 6.26 -5.38
CA LEU A 597 10.38 6.01 -3.93
C LEU A 597 10.24 4.53 -3.52
N GLN A 598 10.21 3.57 -4.46
CA GLN A 598 10.08 2.13 -4.15
C GLN A 598 11.22 1.56 -3.29
N TYR A 599 12.38 2.23 -3.24
CA TYR A 599 13.49 1.79 -2.38
C TYR A 599 13.14 1.86 -0.87
N LEU A 600 12.07 2.58 -0.49
CA LEU A 600 11.55 2.61 0.89
C LEU A 600 10.80 1.31 1.25
N GLU A 601 10.36 0.51 0.29
CA GLU A 601 9.56 -0.69 0.55
C GLU A 601 10.36 -1.81 1.23
N THR A 602 9.72 -2.50 2.18
CA THR A 602 10.31 -3.60 2.96
C THR A 602 9.51 -4.90 2.83
N ARG A 603 10.08 -6.00 3.34
CA ARG A 603 9.57 -7.38 3.21
C ARG A 603 9.47 -8.04 4.58
N GLU A 604 8.55 -8.98 4.76
CA GLU A 604 8.52 -9.83 5.96
C GLU A 604 9.31 -11.10 5.69
N HIS A 605 10.15 -11.49 6.65
CA HIS A 605 11.01 -12.68 6.58
C HIS A 605 10.48 -13.80 7.49
N GLY A 606 10.84 -15.05 7.21
CA GLY A 606 10.32 -16.24 7.89
C GLY A 606 9.00 -16.82 7.32
N VAL A 607 8.28 -16.09 6.45
CA VAL A 607 7.08 -16.59 5.75
C VAL A 607 7.40 -16.81 4.27
N THR A 608 7.41 -18.08 3.83
CA THR A 608 7.70 -18.62 2.48
C THR A 608 8.45 -17.72 1.48
N ARG A 609 9.79 -17.70 1.61
CA ARG A 609 10.82 -17.25 0.64
C ARG A 609 10.84 -15.76 0.23
N GLY A 610 11.86 -15.07 0.74
CA GLY A 610 12.47 -13.87 0.16
C GLY A 610 13.65 -13.40 1.01
N SER A 611 14.84 -13.20 0.42
CA SER A 611 16.03 -12.65 1.12
C SER A 611 16.06 -11.12 1.08
N GLU A 612 17.04 -10.52 1.77
CA GLU A 612 17.26 -9.07 1.85
C GLU A 612 18.32 -8.59 0.85
N SER A 613 18.12 -7.43 0.20
CA SER A 613 18.70 -6.17 0.73
C SER A 613 18.15 -4.87 0.09
N GLN A 614 18.55 -3.73 0.67
CA GLN A 614 18.12 -2.38 0.32
C GLN A 614 19.11 -1.68 -0.63
N ALA A 615 18.65 -1.31 -1.84
CA ALA A 615 19.34 -0.39 -2.75
C ALA A 615 18.32 0.33 -3.68
N ARG A 616 18.77 1.36 -4.44
CA ARG A 616 18.00 2.59 -4.75
C ARG A 616 18.16 3.08 -6.21
N ASP A 617 17.08 3.29 -6.97
CA ASP A 617 17.14 4.10 -8.22
C ASP A 617 16.80 5.59 -7.97
N MET A 618 17.10 6.47 -8.92
CA MET A 618 17.44 7.87 -8.62
C MET A 618 16.84 8.95 -9.52
N GLN A 619 16.12 9.91 -8.91
CA GLN A 619 15.96 11.28 -9.41
C GLN A 619 16.03 12.28 -8.26
N THR A 620 16.32 13.54 -8.59
CA THR A 620 16.25 14.66 -7.65
C THR A 620 14.81 14.99 -7.24
N ILE A 621 14.66 15.29 -5.97
CA ILE A 621 13.54 15.99 -5.34
C ILE A 621 14.13 17.21 -4.62
N ASP A 622 13.80 18.40 -5.09
CA ASP A 622 14.27 19.67 -4.49
C ASP A 622 13.74 19.85 -3.05
N GLY A 623 12.53 19.34 -2.80
CA GLY A 623 11.99 19.18 -1.45
C GLY A 623 10.76 18.29 -1.41
N PHE A 624 10.44 17.76 -0.22
CA PHE A 624 9.22 17.01 0.03
C PHE A 624 8.49 17.50 1.29
N PHE A 625 7.24 17.09 1.43
CA PHE A 625 6.43 17.16 2.64
C PHE A 625 5.97 15.75 2.98
N MET A 626 5.99 15.35 4.25
CA MET A 626 5.49 14.05 4.69
C MET A 626 4.50 14.20 5.84
N LYS A 627 3.35 13.54 5.71
CA LYS A 627 2.29 13.46 6.72
C LYS A 627 2.01 12.01 7.08
N ARG A 628 1.90 11.70 8.39
CA ARG A 628 1.44 10.39 8.89
C ARG A 628 -0.04 10.46 9.23
N LEU A 629 -0.76 9.41 8.88
CA LEU A 629 -2.16 9.18 9.18
C LEU A 629 -2.24 7.84 9.91
N THR A 630 -2.52 7.85 11.21
CA THR A 630 -2.30 6.69 12.09
C THR A 630 -3.61 6.21 12.70
N TYR A 631 -3.87 4.91 12.61
CA TYR A 631 -5.11 4.31 13.09
C TYR A 631 -4.88 3.04 13.90
N LEU A 632 -5.88 2.71 14.73
CA LEU A 632 -5.94 1.50 15.53
C LEU A 632 -6.69 0.43 14.72
N LEU A 633 -5.97 -0.54 14.18
CA LEU A 633 -6.58 -1.64 13.43
C LEU A 633 -7.03 -2.74 14.40
N HIS A 634 -8.33 -3.00 14.44
CA HIS A 634 -8.92 -4.08 15.21
C HIS A 634 -8.98 -5.37 14.39
N PRO A 635 -8.65 -6.52 14.99
CA PRO A 635 -8.68 -7.82 14.32
C PRO A 635 -10.12 -8.37 14.23
N ARG A 636 -11.12 -7.55 13.87
CA ARG A 636 -12.55 -7.93 13.80
C ARG A 636 -13.00 -8.07 12.34
N GLU A 637 -13.75 -9.12 12.03
CA GLU A 637 -14.25 -9.43 10.67
C GLU A 637 -15.52 -8.61 10.32
N ALA A 638 -15.47 -7.31 10.58
CA ALA A 638 -16.59 -6.37 10.48
C ALA A 638 -16.12 -4.96 10.08
N ALA A 639 -17.06 -4.08 9.76
CA ALA A 639 -16.83 -2.64 9.74
C ALA A 639 -16.82 -2.11 11.18
N LEU A 640 -15.96 -1.15 11.47
CA LEU A 640 -15.81 -0.55 12.80
C LEU A 640 -15.77 0.98 12.73
N ALA A 641 -15.47 1.55 11.56
CA ALA A 641 -15.48 2.98 11.30
C ALA A 641 -16.72 3.66 11.89
N ASP A 642 -16.45 4.57 12.83
CA ASP A 642 -17.47 5.13 13.70
C ASP A 642 -18.52 5.92 12.92
N PRO A 643 -19.83 5.60 13.06
CA PRO A 643 -20.85 6.54 12.66
C PRO A 643 -20.75 7.80 13.54
N PRO A 644 -20.88 9.02 12.98
CA PRO A 644 -20.80 10.25 13.77
C PRO A 644 -22.06 10.39 14.64
N PHE A 645 -21.84 10.53 15.95
CA PHE A 645 -22.87 10.98 16.90
C PHE A 645 -22.80 12.50 17.06
N GLU A 646 -23.93 13.13 17.35
CA GLU A 646 -24.02 14.58 17.59
C GLU A 646 -23.30 15.00 18.88
N ILE A 647 -23.10 14.07 19.82
CA ILE A 647 -22.38 14.24 21.08
C ILE A 647 -21.50 13.00 21.32
N ASP A 648 -20.21 13.21 21.59
CA ASP A 648 -19.16 12.18 21.63
C ASP A 648 -18.25 12.38 22.86
N ASP A 649 -18.77 12.05 24.04
CA ASP A 649 -18.10 12.22 25.33
C ASP A 649 -17.40 10.93 25.75
N ASP A 650 -16.72 10.25 24.82
CA ASP A 650 -15.94 9.04 25.08
C ASP A 650 -14.49 9.39 25.51
N PRO A 651 -14.13 9.32 26.82
CA PRO A 651 -12.77 9.62 27.27
C PRO A 651 -11.72 8.60 26.80
N LEU A 652 -12.11 7.35 26.53
CA LEU A 652 -11.18 6.34 26.00
C LEU A 652 -10.80 6.70 24.56
N ARG A 653 -11.79 7.10 23.75
CA ARG A 653 -11.58 7.69 22.42
C ARG A 653 -10.71 8.94 22.51
N GLN A 654 -11.02 9.88 23.39
CA GLN A 654 -10.27 11.14 23.52
C GLN A 654 -8.80 10.91 23.91
N ALA A 655 -8.51 9.92 24.78
CA ALA A 655 -7.13 9.51 25.08
C ALA A 655 -6.39 8.95 23.84
N THR A 656 -7.09 8.22 22.96
CA THR A 656 -6.53 7.80 21.66
C THR A 656 -6.40 8.93 20.63
N LEU A 657 -7.01 10.11 20.83
CA LEU A 657 -6.84 11.27 19.95
C LEU A 657 -5.64 12.16 20.36
N ALA A 658 -5.09 11.99 21.56
CA ALA A 658 -3.96 12.78 22.06
C ALA A 658 -2.66 12.51 21.28
N PRO A 659 -1.97 13.52 20.70
CA PRO A 659 -0.83 13.30 19.80
C PRO A 659 0.35 12.52 20.40
N GLU A 660 0.64 12.77 21.68
CA GLU A 660 1.70 12.15 22.48
C GLU A 660 1.60 10.62 22.55
N THR A 661 0.38 10.07 22.54
CA THR A 661 0.10 8.62 22.49
C THR A 661 0.67 7.94 21.22
N TRP A 662 0.99 8.72 20.18
CA TRP A 662 1.42 8.24 18.85
C TRP A 662 2.88 8.57 18.48
N LEU A 663 3.63 9.16 19.42
CA LEU A 663 5.04 9.53 19.20
C LEU A 663 6.02 8.41 19.55
N VAL A 664 5.65 7.48 20.43
CA VAL A 664 6.51 6.36 20.86
C VAL A 664 5.68 5.08 21.02
N PRO A 665 5.96 3.99 20.28
CA PRO A 665 5.43 2.67 20.60
C PRO A 665 5.98 2.22 21.96
N GLY A 666 5.14 2.18 23.00
CA GLY A 666 5.58 1.77 24.34
C GLY A 666 4.71 2.22 25.51
N LEU A 667 3.95 3.31 25.39
CA LEU A 667 3.05 3.77 26.45
C LEU A 667 1.69 3.07 26.38
N ASP A 668 1.72 1.77 26.70
CA ASP A 668 0.97 1.27 27.86
C ASP A 668 1.32 -0.20 28.12
N LYS A 669 1.35 -0.58 29.40
CA LYS A 669 1.26 -1.99 29.79
C LYS A 669 -0.21 -2.39 29.74
N ALA A 670 -0.51 -3.56 29.19
CA ALA A 670 -1.84 -4.14 29.30
C ALA A 670 -2.25 -4.27 30.78
N SER A 671 -3.28 -3.52 31.19
CA SER A 671 -3.90 -3.60 32.50
C SER A 671 -4.57 -4.98 32.67
N GLN A 672 -3.85 -5.91 33.31
CA GLN A 672 -4.36 -7.27 33.53
C GLN A 672 -5.35 -7.36 34.70
N ASP A 673 -5.42 -6.34 35.56
CA ASP A 673 -6.38 -6.22 36.65
C ASP A 673 -7.77 -5.83 36.12
N ARG A 674 -8.59 -6.85 35.87
CA ARG A 674 -9.96 -6.69 35.37
C ARG A 674 -10.93 -6.31 36.46
N ALA A 675 -10.81 -5.08 36.93
CA ALA A 675 -11.78 -4.45 37.81
C ALA A 675 -13.21 -4.62 37.27
N GLY A 676 -14.15 -4.80 38.18
CA GLY A 676 -15.57 -4.88 37.88
C GLY A 676 -16.39 -4.27 39.00
N ALA A 677 -17.56 -3.76 38.66
CA ALA A 677 -18.48 -3.12 39.58
C ALA A 677 -19.92 -3.46 39.17
N ALA A 678 -20.86 -3.40 40.11
CA ALA A 678 -22.28 -3.34 39.77
C ALA A 678 -22.68 -1.86 39.60
N ILE A 679 -23.31 -1.53 38.46
CA ILE A 679 -23.79 -0.16 38.18
C ILE A 679 -25.23 -0.18 37.68
N ALA A 680 -25.96 0.89 37.98
CA ALA A 680 -27.23 1.23 37.37
C ALA A 680 -27.08 2.51 36.53
N ILE A 681 -27.46 2.46 35.25
CA ILE A 681 -27.43 3.58 34.32
C ILE A 681 -28.86 4.09 34.14
N ARG A 682 -29.11 5.35 34.48
CA ARG A 682 -30.44 5.95 34.55
C ARG A 682 -30.53 7.23 33.72
N LEU A 683 -31.47 7.31 32.80
CA LEU A 683 -31.83 8.57 32.13
C LEU A 683 -32.57 9.45 33.14
N SER A 684 -31.97 10.57 33.52
CA SER A 684 -32.40 11.42 34.66
C SER A 684 -33.12 12.69 34.24
N LYS A 685 -32.98 13.12 32.98
CA LYS A 685 -33.80 14.16 32.36
C LYS A 685 -33.86 13.92 30.85
N LEU A 686 -35.00 14.19 30.24
CA LEU A 686 -35.19 14.20 28.79
C LEU A 686 -36.20 15.29 28.42
N LEU A 687 -35.83 16.16 27.50
CA LEU A 687 -36.68 17.18 26.88
C LEU A 687 -36.50 17.11 25.36
N VAL A 688 -37.60 17.17 24.61
CA VAL A 688 -37.58 17.31 23.16
C VAL A 688 -38.40 18.54 22.78
N ASP A 689 -37.74 19.49 22.14
CA ASP A 689 -38.27 20.83 21.90
C ASP A 689 -39.18 20.90 20.65
N ARG A 690 -39.43 22.12 20.16
CA ARG A 690 -40.17 22.34 18.90
C ARG A 690 -39.27 22.33 17.65
N SER A 691 -37.95 22.50 17.78
CA SER A 691 -37.00 22.50 16.65
C SER A 691 -36.61 21.09 16.17
N CYS A 692 -36.71 20.08 17.03
CA CYS A 692 -36.48 18.67 16.67
C CYS A 692 -37.37 18.23 15.51
N SER A 693 -36.75 17.75 14.42
CA SER A 693 -37.39 17.39 13.15
C SER A 693 -38.20 16.09 13.19
N LEU A 694 -37.99 15.24 14.20
CA LEU A 694 -38.55 13.89 14.28
C LEU A 694 -40.07 13.85 14.50
N GLY A 695 -40.70 14.96 14.88
CA GLY A 695 -42.15 15.05 15.09
C GLY A 695 -42.60 14.69 16.52
N PRO A 696 -43.91 14.46 16.74
CA PRO A 696 -44.47 14.37 18.09
C PRO A 696 -44.42 12.97 18.72
N ALA A 697 -44.35 11.89 17.93
CA ALA A 697 -44.20 10.53 18.41
C ALA A 697 -42.73 10.09 18.23
N LEU A 698 -42.08 9.71 19.32
CA LEU A 698 -40.64 9.56 19.40
C LEU A 698 -40.27 8.24 20.06
N ARG A 699 -39.16 7.68 19.62
CA ARG A 699 -38.59 6.45 20.14
C ARG A 699 -37.13 6.72 20.49
N ILE A 700 -36.71 6.27 21.67
CA ILE A 700 -35.31 6.24 22.09
C ILE A 700 -34.86 4.80 22.15
N ASP A 701 -33.71 4.53 21.55
CA ASP A 701 -33.02 3.26 21.63
C ASP A 701 -31.66 3.48 22.27
N ALA A 702 -31.28 2.58 23.17
CA ALA A 702 -29.99 2.56 23.84
C ALA A 702 -29.33 1.20 23.67
N LEU A 703 -28.02 1.20 23.44
CA LEU A 703 -27.18 0.02 23.49
C LEU A 703 -26.11 0.23 24.56
N ILE A 704 -26.08 -0.65 25.56
CA ILE A 704 -25.05 -0.69 26.60
C ILE A 704 -24.22 -1.96 26.40
N CYS A 705 -22.90 -1.87 26.32
CA CYS A 705 -22.02 -3.05 26.22
C CYS A 705 -20.93 -3.05 27.30
N THR A 706 -20.47 -4.24 27.68
CA THR A 706 -19.39 -4.45 28.67
C THR A 706 -18.78 -5.83 28.50
N ARG A 707 -17.62 -6.13 29.12
CA ARG A 707 -17.07 -7.48 29.09
C ARG A 707 -17.81 -8.40 30.06
N SER A 708 -18.31 -9.52 29.56
CA SER A 708 -19.10 -10.49 30.35
C SER A 708 -18.75 -11.91 29.93
N THR A 709 -18.69 -12.85 30.88
CA THR A 709 -18.55 -14.28 30.55
C THR A 709 -19.87 -14.92 30.05
N ASP A 710 -20.99 -14.20 30.18
CA ASP A 710 -22.31 -14.54 29.62
C ASP A 710 -22.58 -13.67 28.40
N SER A 711 -22.76 -14.30 27.22
CA SER A 711 -23.03 -13.60 25.95
C SER A 711 -24.37 -12.86 25.95
N ARG A 712 -25.30 -13.21 26.85
CA ARG A 712 -26.60 -12.52 27.02
C ARG A 712 -26.51 -11.24 27.88
N ARG A 713 -25.33 -10.95 28.44
CA ARG A 713 -25.06 -9.76 29.29
C ARG A 713 -23.93 -8.88 28.76
N CYS A 714 -23.24 -9.31 27.70
CA CYS A 714 -22.16 -8.54 27.11
C CYS A 714 -22.65 -7.34 26.27
N TYR A 715 -23.93 -7.36 25.88
CA TYR A 715 -24.69 -6.24 25.37
C TYR A 715 -26.10 -6.26 25.98
N VAL A 716 -26.67 -5.07 26.21
CA VAL A 716 -28.03 -4.85 26.70
C VAL A 716 -28.68 -3.78 25.84
N PRO A 717 -29.61 -4.16 24.94
CA PRO A 717 -30.42 -3.22 24.19
C PRO A 717 -31.65 -2.79 25.00
N TRP A 718 -32.03 -1.54 24.87
CA TRP A 718 -33.18 -0.94 25.55
C TRP A 718 -33.92 -0.01 24.58
N THR A 719 -35.26 -0.02 24.61
CA THR A 719 -36.12 0.81 23.75
C THR A 719 -37.23 1.40 24.59
N ARG A 720 -37.56 2.69 24.39
CA ARG A 720 -38.74 3.33 24.98
C ARG A 720 -39.37 4.35 24.05
N ARG A 721 -40.70 4.37 24.02
CA ARG A 721 -41.52 5.32 23.26
C ARG A 721 -41.96 6.48 24.15
N TYR A 722 -42.10 7.66 23.54
CA TYR A 722 -42.37 8.94 24.18
C TYR A 722 -43.25 9.82 23.26
N ARG A 723 -44.04 10.72 23.83
CA ARG A 723 -44.75 11.77 23.09
C ARG A 723 -44.28 13.17 23.49
N ARG A 724 -44.06 14.02 22.49
CA ARG A 724 -43.63 15.41 22.68
C ARG A 724 -44.66 16.18 23.52
N GLY A 725 -44.27 16.61 24.71
CA GLY A 725 -45.15 17.21 25.73
C GLY A 725 -45.26 16.37 27.01
N GLU A 726 -44.83 15.11 26.98
CA GLU A 726 -44.52 14.33 28.18
C GLU A 726 -43.16 14.80 28.73
N GLU A 727 -43.17 15.81 29.60
CA GLU A 727 -41.96 16.26 30.28
C GLU A 727 -41.45 15.20 31.25
N CYS A 728 -40.24 14.68 31.00
CA CYS A 728 -39.55 13.75 31.89
C CYS A 728 -38.84 14.50 33.04
N GLU A 729 -39.57 15.41 33.71
CA GLU A 729 -39.07 16.21 34.84
C GLU A 729 -39.57 15.68 36.20
N ASP A 730 -40.74 15.04 36.26
CA ASP A 730 -41.48 14.77 37.51
C ASP A 730 -41.23 13.37 38.12
N LEU A 731 -39.98 12.89 38.07
CA LEU A 731 -39.56 11.62 38.70
C LEU A 731 -38.28 11.77 39.54
N LEU A 732 -38.41 12.49 40.66
CA LEU A 732 -37.47 12.41 41.79
C LEU A 732 -37.53 11.06 42.56
N GLY A 733 -38.34 10.10 42.09
CA GLY A 733 -38.33 8.69 42.51
C GLY A 733 -37.69 7.79 41.45
N ASP A 734 -38.41 7.53 40.36
CA ASP A 734 -38.06 6.49 39.38
C ASP A 734 -37.33 7.03 38.12
N ALA A 735 -36.09 7.51 38.29
CA ALA A 735 -35.24 7.82 37.14
C ALA A 735 -35.05 6.59 36.23
N VAL A 736 -35.27 6.76 34.93
CA VAL A 736 -35.52 5.65 34.00
C VAL A 736 -34.27 4.79 33.81
N THR A 737 -34.28 3.60 34.41
CA THR A 737 -33.13 2.68 34.37
C THR A 737 -33.06 1.97 33.00
N MET A 738 -31.94 2.18 32.30
CA MET A 738 -31.65 1.59 30.99
C MET A 738 -30.79 0.32 31.11
N PHE A 739 -29.97 0.25 32.17
CA PHE A 739 -29.14 -0.90 32.52
C PHE A 739 -29.01 -0.98 34.05
N ASP A 740 -29.05 -2.20 34.58
CA ASP A 740 -28.67 -2.53 35.96
C ASP A 740 -27.94 -3.88 35.95
N GLY A 741 -26.70 -3.92 36.43
CA GLY A 741 -25.91 -5.15 36.42
C GLY A 741 -24.40 -4.97 36.58
N PRO A 742 -23.65 -6.08 36.50
CA PRO A 742 -22.20 -6.05 36.56
C PRO A 742 -21.59 -5.55 35.25
N VAL A 743 -20.62 -4.64 35.36
CA VAL A 743 -19.71 -4.23 34.29
C VAL A 743 -18.28 -4.63 34.63
N ARG A 744 -17.48 -4.86 33.60
CA ARG A 744 -16.07 -5.28 33.74
C ARG A 744 -15.21 -4.63 32.67
N ASP A 745 -14.03 -4.17 33.10
CA ASP A 745 -13.01 -3.50 32.29
C ASP A 745 -13.44 -2.13 31.68
N PHE A 746 -14.58 -2.09 30.98
CA PHE A 746 -15.24 -0.88 30.49
C PHE A 746 -16.77 -1.04 30.48
N VAL A 747 -17.49 0.08 30.38
CA VAL A 747 -18.88 0.13 29.92
C VAL A 747 -19.01 1.17 28.81
N SER A 748 -19.65 0.81 27.70
CA SER A 748 -19.97 1.71 26.58
C SER A 748 -21.47 1.93 26.48
N ILE A 749 -21.88 3.12 26.05
CA ILE A 749 -23.26 3.56 25.98
C ILE A 749 -23.45 4.32 24.66
N CYS A 750 -24.42 3.91 23.86
CA CYS A 750 -24.82 4.61 22.63
C CYS A 750 -26.34 4.85 22.64
N LEU A 751 -26.77 6.08 22.32
CA LEU A 751 -28.17 6.51 22.34
C LEU A 751 -28.59 7.04 20.96
N TRP A 752 -29.72 6.56 20.46
CA TRP A 752 -30.38 7.04 19.26
C TRP A 752 -31.78 7.57 19.59
N VAL A 753 -32.23 8.57 18.84
CA VAL A 753 -33.63 9.03 18.86
C VAL A 753 -34.18 8.93 17.44
N SER A 754 -35.34 8.32 17.28
CA SER A 754 -36.04 8.18 16.00
C SER A 754 -37.50 8.63 16.10
N ARG A 755 -38.16 8.81 14.96
CA ARG A 755 -39.63 8.89 14.93
C ARG A 755 -40.21 7.52 15.26
N ASP A 756 -41.16 7.48 16.19
CA ASP A 756 -41.90 6.25 16.44
C ASP A 756 -42.83 5.94 15.26
N THR A 757 -42.68 4.74 14.71
CA THR A 757 -43.24 4.31 13.40
C THR A 757 -43.81 2.89 13.49
N ASP A 758 -44.22 2.47 14.69
CA ASP A 758 -44.65 1.12 15.06
C ASP A 758 -43.63 0.00 14.73
N ARG A 759 -42.37 0.36 14.42
CA ARG A 759 -41.26 -0.59 14.24
C ARG A 759 -40.90 -1.30 15.55
N GLU A 760 -40.41 -2.53 15.41
CA GLU A 760 -40.01 -3.42 16.51
C GLU A 760 -38.81 -2.91 17.32
N ASP A 761 -38.77 -3.23 18.61
CA ASP A 761 -37.75 -2.78 19.57
C ASP A 761 -36.33 -3.26 19.20
N LEU A 762 -35.29 -2.54 19.64
CA LEU A 762 -33.89 -2.82 19.28
C LEU A 762 -33.46 -4.24 19.68
N ALA A 763 -34.00 -4.77 20.79
CA ALA A 763 -33.80 -6.16 21.20
C ALA A 763 -34.26 -7.16 20.12
N THR A 764 -35.45 -6.96 19.55
CA THR A 764 -36.01 -7.78 18.47
C THR A 764 -35.22 -7.60 17.17
N LEU A 765 -34.84 -6.37 16.83
CA LEU A 765 -34.04 -6.09 15.63
C LEU A 765 -32.67 -6.77 15.69
N LEU A 766 -31.94 -6.63 16.81
CA LEU A 766 -30.64 -7.28 17.01
C LEU A 766 -30.78 -8.82 17.00
N SER A 767 -31.87 -9.37 17.53
CA SER A 767 -32.09 -10.83 17.54
C SER A 767 -32.03 -11.48 16.15
N ARG A 768 -32.35 -10.72 15.08
CA ARG A 768 -32.28 -11.18 13.68
C ARG A 768 -30.86 -11.31 13.13
N ARG A 769 -29.89 -10.53 13.65
CA ARG A 769 -28.49 -10.55 13.21
C ARG A 769 -27.61 -11.51 14.05
N VAL A 770 -28.16 -12.18 15.08
CA VAL A 770 -27.41 -13.06 16.00
C VAL A 770 -26.69 -14.22 15.29
N THR A 771 -27.19 -14.66 14.14
CA THR A 771 -26.55 -15.68 13.30
C THR A 771 -25.35 -15.18 12.51
N ASP A 772 -25.17 -13.87 12.38
CA ASP A 772 -24.26 -13.29 11.40
C ASP A 772 -22.81 -13.38 11.87
N ALA A 773 -21.87 -13.40 10.91
CA ALA A 773 -20.46 -13.57 11.21
C ALA A 773 -19.90 -12.41 12.06
N GLU A 774 -20.26 -11.17 11.72
CA GLU A 774 -19.89 -9.95 12.45
C GLU A 774 -20.49 -9.89 13.86
N PHE A 775 -21.77 -10.23 14.04
CA PHE A 775 -22.41 -10.23 15.35
C PHE A 775 -21.78 -11.26 16.29
N ARG A 776 -21.46 -12.45 15.76
CA ARG A 776 -20.76 -13.51 16.51
C ARG A 776 -19.30 -13.17 16.79
N ASP A 777 -18.60 -12.48 15.89
CA ASP A 777 -17.23 -11.99 16.14
C ASP A 777 -17.22 -10.86 17.17
N ALA A 778 -18.22 -9.98 17.16
CA ALA A 778 -18.38 -8.88 18.12
C ALA A 778 -18.72 -9.39 19.54
N THR A 779 -19.75 -10.23 19.67
CA THR A 779 -20.10 -10.86 20.96
C THR A 779 -19.02 -11.85 21.44
N GLY A 780 -18.31 -12.50 20.52
CA GLY A 780 -17.12 -13.29 20.80
C GLY A 780 -15.98 -12.47 21.41
N ALA A 781 -15.74 -11.24 20.92
CA ALA A 781 -14.78 -10.33 21.54
C ALA A 781 -15.20 -9.91 22.95
N LEU A 782 -16.47 -9.51 23.13
CA LEU A 782 -17.01 -9.07 24.42
C LEU A 782 -17.11 -10.20 25.48
N THR A 783 -16.97 -11.47 25.06
CA THR A 783 -16.96 -12.64 25.96
C THR A 783 -15.60 -13.31 26.13
N CYS A 784 -14.62 -13.04 25.24
CA CYS A 784 -13.32 -13.69 25.32
C CYS A 784 -12.50 -13.19 26.52
N ALA A 785 -12.15 -14.10 27.41
CA ALA A 785 -11.34 -13.81 28.59
C ALA A 785 -9.86 -13.52 28.28
N HIS A 786 -9.36 -13.75 27.07
CA HIS A 786 -7.93 -13.68 26.73
C HIS A 786 -7.56 -12.51 25.81
N ILE A 787 -8.45 -11.53 25.65
CA ILE A 787 -8.20 -10.30 24.86
C ILE A 787 -8.25 -9.05 25.73
N SER A 788 -7.67 -7.96 25.23
CA SER A 788 -7.54 -6.68 25.94
C SER A 788 -8.85 -5.89 26.02
N ALA A 789 -8.86 -4.84 26.84
CA ALA A 789 -9.99 -3.92 26.94
C ALA A 789 -10.31 -3.26 25.59
N ALA A 790 -9.31 -2.76 24.87
CA ALA A 790 -9.48 -2.20 23.53
C ALA A 790 -9.98 -3.24 22.51
N ALA A 791 -9.48 -4.49 22.56
CA ALA A 791 -9.93 -5.55 21.66
C ALA A 791 -11.43 -5.87 21.85
N ALA A 792 -11.88 -5.95 23.10
CA ALA A 792 -13.29 -6.16 23.44
C ALA A 792 -14.16 -4.92 23.16
N ALA A 793 -13.65 -3.70 23.38
CA ALA A 793 -14.34 -2.46 23.04
C ALA A 793 -14.64 -2.37 21.53
N GLY A 794 -13.73 -2.87 20.68
CA GLY A 794 -14.03 -3.02 19.25
C GLY A 794 -15.23 -3.92 18.94
N GLY A 795 -15.54 -4.90 19.80
CA GLY A 795 -16.78 -5.67 19.73
C GLY A 795 -18.02 -4.80 20.02
N SER A 796 -17.93 -3.86 20.97
CA SER A 796 -19.00 -2.88 21.20
C SER A 796 -19.19 -1.93 20.02
N ALA A 797 -18.11 -1.50 19.37
CA ALA A 797 -18.20 -0.61 18.21
C ALA A 797 -18.92 -1.30 17.04
N VAL A 798 -18.62 -2.59 16.78
CA VAL A 798 -19.34 -3.39 15.78
C VAL A 798 -20.82 -3.57 16.14
N LEU A 799 -21.17 -3.84 17.41
CA LEU A 799 -22.59 -3.93 17.81
C LEU A 799 -23.31 -2.57 17.71
N CYS A 800 -22.61 -1.45 17.93
CA CYS A 800 -23.13 -0.11 17.72
C CYS A 800 -23.40 0.16 16.22
N HIS A 801 -22.48 -0.23 15.32
CA HIS A 801 -22.68 -0.12 13.87
C HIS A 801 -23.88 -0.96 13.39
N ILE A 802 -24.01 -2.22 13.86
CA ILE A 802 -25.16 -3.09 13.54
C ILE A 802 -26.47 -2.52 14.10
N ALA A 803 -26.44 -1.94 15.32
CA ALA A 803 -27.60 -1.26 15.89
C ALA A 803 -28.00 -0.03 15.07
N ASP A 804 -27.04 0.76 14.57
CA ASP A 804 -27.31 1.86 13.66
C ASP A 804 -27.97 1.37 12.37
N GLU A 805 -27.35 0.42 11.65
CA GLU A 805 -27.94 -0.17 10.42
C GLU A 805 -29.41 -0.60 10.62
N LEU A 806 -29.69 -1.32 11.70
CA LEU A 806 -31.02 -1.84 12.01
C LEU A 806 -32.05 -0.75 12.35
N LEU A 807 -31.61 0.33 13.00
CA LEU A 807 -32.44 1.50 13.33
C LEU A 807 -32.62 2.46 12.16
N ASP A 808 -31.91 2.27 11.03
CA ASP A 808 -32.19 3.04 9.82
C ASP A 808 -33.51 2.61 9.18
N ASP A 809 -34.20 3.57 8.57
CA ASP A 809 -35.41 3.36 7.78
C ASP A 809 -35.31 3.98 6.37
N GLY A 810 -34.16 4.58 6.02
CA GLY A 810 -33.95 5.28 4.76
C GLY A 810 -34.69 6.62 4.63
N SER A 811 -35.47 7.04 5.64
CA SER A 811 -36.23 8.30 5.63
C SER A 811 -35.48 9.49 6.24
N GLY A 812 -34.33 9.24 6.87
CA GLY A 812 -33.59 10.23 7.66
C GLY A 812 -34.23 10.56 9.02
N SER A 813 -35.24 9.80 9.45
CA SER A 813 -35.97 10.03 10.72
C SER A 813 -35.23 9.50 11.96
N ARG A 814 -33.89 9.64 12.01
CA ARG A 814 -33.02 9.17 13.10
C ARG A 814 -31.91 10.18 13.43
N ILE A 815 -31.69 10.42 14.72
CA ILE A 815 -30.59 11.18 15.29
C ILE A 815 -29.70 10.22 16.08
N ARG A 816 -28.40 10.19 15.76
CA ARG A 816 -27.37 9.53 16.57
C ARG A 816 -27.00 10.48 17.71
N LEU A 817 -27.70 10.41 18.82
CA LEU A 817 -27.73 11.50 19.81
C LEU A 817 -26.44 11.60 20.64
N PHE A 818 -26.01 10.48 21.22
CA PHE A 818 -24.91 10.46 22.18
C PHE A 818 -24.16 9.13 22.19
N ARG A 819 -22.83 9.19 22.36
CA ARG A 819 -22.03 8.05 22.82
C ARG A 819 -21.02 8.43 23.90
N THR A 820 -20.64 7.43 24.69
CA THR A 820 -19.51 7.48 25.63
C THR A 820 -19.02 6.07 25.96
N ALA A 821 -17.78 5.93 26.44
CA ALA A 821 -17.28 4.70 27.05
C ALA A 821 -16.37 4.99 28.25
N PHE A 822 -16.60 4.30 29.38
CA PHE A 822 -15.88 4.51 30.62
C PHE A 822 -15.13 3.25 31.05
N GLY A 823 -13.81 3.36 31.17
CA GLY A 823 -12.95 2.32 31.77
C GLY A 823 -13.02 2.28 33.30
N ALA A 824 -12.32 1.32 33.89
CA ALA A 824 -12.17 1.18 35.34
C ALA A 824 -11.59 2.45 36.01
N ASP A 825 -10.59 3.09 35.41
CA ASP A 825 -9.94 4.31 35.92
C ASP A 825 -10.90 5.51 35.96
N HIS A 826 -11.88 5.51 35.05
CA HIS A 826 -12.99 6.47 35.01
C HIS A 826 -14.13 6.08 35.98
N ARG A 827 -13.90 5.09 36.87
CA ARG A 827 -14.87 4.50 37.81
C ARG A 827 -16.17 4.06 37.11
N PHE A 828 -16.05 3.53 35.89
CA PHE A 828 -17.18 3.19 35.00
C PHE A 828 -18.19 4.33 34.79
N GLY A 829 -17.75 5.58 34.90
CA GLY A 829 -18.57 6.77 34.71
C GLY A 829 -19.41 7.17 35.93
N ALA A 830 -19.16 6.63 37.13
CA ALA A 830 -19.94 6.92 38.33
C ALA A 830 -20.10 8.43 38.58
N GLY A 831 -21.33 8.94 38.48
CA GLY A 831 -21.64 10.37 38.50
C GLY A 831 -22.80 10.77 37.58
N ARG A 832 -22.89 12.07 37.27
CA ARG A 832 -23.90 12.67 36.39
C ARG A 832 -23.25 13.17 35.09
N HIS A 833 -23.93 12.94 33.97
CA HIS A 833 -23.50 13.26 32.61
C HIS A 833 -24.55 14.17 31.93
N PRO A 834 -24.19 15.41 31.54
CA PRO A 834 -22.93 16.08 31.86
C PRO A 834 -22.89 16.48 33.35
N ALA A 835 -21.70 16.71 33.90
CA ALA A 835 -21.54 17.07 35.31
C ALA A 835 -22.37 18.31 35.71
N VAL A 836 -22.50 19.29 34.81
CA VAL A 836 -23.29 20.51 34.96
C VAL A 836 -24.17 20.72 33.73
N GLY A 837 -25.41 21.18 33.90
CA GLY A 837 -26.33 21.44 32.78
C GLY A 837 -26.97 20.16 32.22
N VAL A 838 -27.17 20.11 30.89
CA VAL A 838 -27.69 18.96 30.13
C VAL A 838 -26.92 18.85 28.81
N HIS A 839 -26.79 17.63 28.29
CA HIS A 839 -26.40 17.44 26.89
C HIS A 839 -27.52 17.98 26.00
N SER A 840 -27.21 18.58 24.84
CA SER A 840 -28.22 19.12 23.93
C SER A 840 -27.74 19.11 22.48
N ALA A 841 -28.52 18.47 21.59
CA ALA A 841 -28.27 18.46 20.15
C ALA A 841 -29.58 18.25 19.37
N ARG A 842 -29.71 18.88 18.19
CA ARG A 842 -30.87 18.74 17.27
C ARG A 842 -32.25 18.90 17.91
N GLY A 843 -32.36 19.72 18.96
CA GLY A 843 -33.62 19.94 19.70
C GLY A 843 -33.95 18.86 20.74
N VAL A 844 -33.07 17.87 20.97
CA VAL A 844 -33.16 16.91 22.07
C VAL A 844 -32.14 17.29 23.14
N SER A 845 -32.59 17.38 24.39
CA SER A 845 -31.73 17.67 25.55
C SER A 845 -31.94 16.63 26.65
N PHE A 846 -30.86 16.16 27.29
CA PHE A 846 -30.95 15.10 28.30
C PHE A 846 -29.84 15.15 29.35
N SER A 847 -30.02 14.40 30.44
CA SER A 847 -28.92 14.02 31.33
C SER A 847 -29.08 12.57 31.80
N MET A 848 -27.97 11.97 32.18
CA MET A 848 -27.87 10.57 32.62
C MET A 848 -27.10 10.50 33.94
N ASN A 849 -27.50 9.59 34.83
CA ASN A 849 -26.77 9.28 36.07
C ASN A 849 -26.28 7.82 36.00
N VAL A 850 -25.02 7.59 36.37
CA VAL A 850 -24.46 6.25 36.60
C VAL A 850 -24.20 6.09 38.09
N VAL A 851 -24.86 5.12 38.71
CA VAL A 851 -24.81 4.86 40.15
C VAL A 851 -24.09 3.54 40.40
N THR A 852 -23.04 3.55 41.21
CA THR A 852 -22.33 2.33 41.65
C THR A 852 -23.04 1.71 42.86
N ALA A 853 -23.42 0.43 42.75
CA ALA A 853 -23.97 -0.33 43.86
C ALA A 853 -22.82 -0.81 44.77
N GLY A 854 -22.45 0.04 45.75
CA GLY A 854 -21.44 -0.31 46.75
C GLY A 854 -20.71 0.84 47.45
N LEU A 855 -20.95 2.11 47.10
CA LEU A 855 -20.33 3.29 47.73
C LEU A 855 -21.35 4.23 48.40
N ALA A 856 -22.25 3.65 49.19
CA ALA A 856 -22.97 4.37 50.23
C ALA A 856 -22.26 4.11 51.58
N ASN A 857 -21.70 5.16 52.17
CA ASN A 857 -20.98 5.20 53.46
C ASN A 857 -19.65 4.39 53.53
N GLN A 858 -18.57 5.03 53.11
CA GLN A 858 -17.37 5.20 53.94
C GLN A 858 -17.00 6.68 53.98
#